data_AF-A0A7K4X888-F1
#
_entry.id   AF-A0A7K4X888-F1
#
_cell.length_a   1.000
_cell.length_b   1.000
_cell.length_c   1.000
_cell.angle_alpha   90.00
_cell.angle_beta   90.00
_cell.angle_gamma   90.00
#
_symmetry.space_group_name_H-M   'P 1'
#
loop_
_entity.id
_entity.type
_entity.pdbx_description
1 polymer ?
#
loop_
_entity_poly.entity_id
_entity_poly.type
_entity_poly.pdbx_seq_one_letter_code
_entity_poly.pdbx_strand_id
1 'polypeptide(L)'
;SSSKGSTAPFASSNSMIAARKSKPEWRCPAQQLEPEVHIPSQTQDPCLDWAVAVHLKASDIPAHSSRGSLRGFLEAPEKLLKHSAIPSAPAGGPKATQITPEADLKENPPKSVAVSSVLKNQSAVEKLPERAGPGGRALGQQQWAAGVISSCWHSWNRLARVRNALREARHAHLENFHSRAKHLAANWNRIRTSRRTIIHIPSLGYSQHIREHIPDLALQQNLQMGRLCDILDANVDVIYICPLALSEELLQYYNKLLGLRAAVRSGNPEDTADLQDRFKILTPEAINSFPEHRLSLATVLRYSPRTMQRLQALLQGRDAYVVGGVPHLDDLAVADELQVPLLGSEPAVAQLYSTKSGSKRIFGSAGVPTPPGEWGIHSREQLLRALSQLVLDNLEVRRWLFKVDDERGGDGTAFCDVTSHLECYPCIQRERQGHGPEVGRESRARELALVKISQELPGLLAQHVQPVNEKRFPTWEKFLQTFLTQGGVIEAFPFSASVTNLTVDLLIEPTGDVTLLSSGDQLHAEGPLRSSGTTIPQRSVDPEVLKALCSKIGEACKSKGVLGYFSVDFVAFTHPQTREQQVWATDLDLCYSDQLALTQLLLYVTDGNLDCGSSCLQGPLGSKESKSQRVQHEGTKPLAPGSPRCAVASSQLRHSSLSGISYNLLLHTCKARGIGFDLQEKQGTVFVLYEDQKRHRLGMITIGEDLQGVLLTFARNLFIIHQEISAPNMQGETNFKMAIRDIEAILGVAAENKLRLEEEQPWEADALKE
;
A
#
# COMPACT_ATOMS: atom_id res chain seq x y z
N SER A 1 -39.94 -22.20 46.60
CA SER A 1 -40.65 -21.28 47.52
C SER A 1 -39.91 -19.94 47.49
N SER A 2 -40.28 -19.00 46.61
CA SER A 2 -41.36 -18.01 46.74
C SER A 2 -41.11 -16.89 47.76
N SER A 3 -40.67 -15.73 47.28
CA SER A 3 -41.11 -14.36 47.68
C SER A 3 -40.20 -13.34 46.96
N LYS A 4 -40.55 -12.70 45.84
CA LYS A 4 -41.56 -11.64 45.56
C LYS A 4 -41.47 -10.39 46.45
N GLY A 5 -41.35 -9.23 45.78
CA GLY A 5 -41.60 -7.85 46.27
C GLY A 5 -40.55 -6.87 45.69
N SER A 6 -40.66 -6.35 44.46
CA SER A 6 -41.61 -5.39 43.87
C SER A 6 -41.50 -3.94 44.36
N THR A 7 -41.21 -3.07 43.37
CA THR A 7 -41.68 -1.69 43.13
C THR A 7 -41.01 -0.47 43.81
N ALA A 8 -40.60 0.46 42.93
CA ALA A 8 -40.01 1.81 43.07
C ALA A 8 -41.09 2.89 43.40
N PRO A 9 -40.99 4.22 43.09
CA PRO A 9 -39.86 5.15 42.78
C PRO A 9 -39.98 6.55 43.49
N PHE A 10 -39.16 7.53 43.05
CA PHE A 10 -39.28 9.01 43.10
C PHE A 10 -38.37 9.85 44.04
N ALA A 11 -37.31 10.38 43.43
CA ALA A 11 -36.99 11.81 43.19
C ALA A 11 -37.03 12.91 44.28
N SER A 12 -35.91 13.66 44.26
CA SER A 12 -35.74 15.13 44.38
C SER A 12 -35.62 15.78 45.77
N SER A 13 -34.47 16.40 46.04
CA SER A 13 -34.36 17.88 46.18
C SER A 13 -32.92 18.34 46.49
N ASN A 14 -32.46 19.26 45.64
CA ASN A 14 -31.45 20.34 45.80
C ASN A 14 -30.77 20.57 47.16
N SER A 15 -29.45 20.79 47.14
CA SER A 15 -28.86 22.00 47.73
C SER A 15 -27.56 22.41 47.04
N MET A 16 -27.48 23.68 46.66
CA MET A 16 -26.29 24.38 46.16
C MET A 16 -25.20 24.47 47.24
N ILE A 17 -23.92 24.50 46.84
CA ILE A 17 -22.94 25.56 47.15
C ILE A 17 -21.68 25.35 46.28
N ALA A 18 -21.23 26.45 45.68
CA ALA A 18 -20.11 26.57 44.76
C ALA A 18 -18.76 26.74 45.48
N ALA A 19 -17.65 26.28 44.87
CA ALA A 19 -16.62 27.15 44.28
C ALA A 19 -15.27 26.42 44.01
N ARG A 20 -14.91 26.39 42.72
CA ARG A 20 -13.60 26.66 42.09
C ARG A 20 -12.34 25.89 42.55
N LYS A 21 -11.80 25.08 41.61
CA LYS A 21 -10.49 25.32 40.97
C LYS A 21 -10.46 24.63 39.59
N SER A 22 -10.22 25.44 38.56
CA SER A 22 -10.31 25.14 37.13
C SER A 22 -9.02 24.52 36.58
N LYS A 23 -9.13 23.39 35.87
CA LYS A 23 -8.15 22.86 34.90
C LYS A 23 -8.49 23.41 33.50
N PRO A 24 -7.53 23.70 32.61
CA PRO A 24 -7.83 24.22 31.29
C PRO A 24 -8.30 23.08 30.38
N GLU A 25 -9.58 23.10 30.02
CA GLU A 25 -10.15 22.30 28.94
C GLU A 25 -9.65 22.84 27.59
N TRP A 26 -9.01 21.97 26.82
CA TRP A 26 -8.76 22.19 25.40
C TRP A 26 -10.10 22.25 24.66
N ARG A 27 -10.50 23.45 24.23
CA ARG A 27 -11.66 23.64 23.35
C ARG A 27 -11.26 23.27 21.93
N CYS A 28 -11.83 22.19 21.40
CA CYS A 28 -11.90 21.94 19.97
C CYS A 28 -12.61 23.12 19.26
N PRO A 29 -12.08 23.64 18.15
CA PRO A 29 -12.84 24.51 17.26
C PRO A 29 -14.02 23.72 16.67
N ALA A 30 -15.16 24.40 16.54
CA ALA A 30 -16.44 23.85 16.13
C ALA A 30 -16.36 23.03 14.83
N GLN A 31 -17.01 21.86 14.85
CA GLN A 31 -17.33 21.04 13.69
C GLN A 31 -18.01 21.89 12.61
N GLN A 32 -17.31 22.15 11.51
CA GLN A 32 -17.98 22.41 10.24
C GLN A 32 -18.55 21.08 9.77
N LEU A 33 -19.87 21.00 9.66
CA LEU A 33 -20.56 19.94 8.93
C LEU A 33 -20.06 19.98 7.48
N GLU A 34 -19.21 19.05 7.09
CA GLU A 34 -18.80 18.89 5.70
C GLU A 34 -20.00 18.40 4.85
N PRO A 35 -20.17 18.89 3.61
CA PRO A 35 -21.15 18.36 2.69
C PRO A 35 -20.76 16.93 2.26
N GLU A 36 -21.74 16.09 1.94
CA GLU A 36 -21.50 14.79 1.29
C GLU A 36 -20.54 14.96 0.10
N VAL A 37 -19.36 14.34 0.20
CA VAL A 37 -18.33 14.45 -0.83
C VAL A 37 -18.78 13.66 -2.04
N HIS A 38 -19.10 14.37 -3.12
CA HIS A 38 -19.24 13.81 -4.45
C HIS A 38 -17.91 13.14 -4.85
N ILE A 39 -17.94 11.82 -5.08
CA ILE A 39 -16.83 11.07 -5.68
C ILE A 39 -16.49 11.77 -7.01
N PRO A 40 -15.27 12.31 -7.22
CA PRO A 40 -14.93 12.98 -8.45
C PRO A 40 -15.08 12.02 -9.63
N SER A 41 -15.77 12.46 -10.69
CA SER A 41 -15.79 11.72 -11.95
C SER A 41 -14.36 11.64 -12.50
N GLN A 42 -13.87 10.41 -12.71
CA GLN A 42 -12.53 10.06 -13.20
C GLN A 42 -11.95 11.12 -14.15
N THR A 43 -10.85 11.76 -13.74
CA THR A 43 -9.90 12.37 -14.67
C THR A 43 -9.35 11.29 -15.59
N GLN A 44 -9.34 11.57 -16.90
CA GLN A 44 -9.01 10.68 -18.03
C GLN A 44 -8.17 9.44 -17.64
N ASP A 45 -8.81 8.27 -17.73
CA ASP A 45 -8.18 6.98 -17.53
C ASP A 45 -7.41 6.57 -18.81
N PRO A 46 -6.07 6.49 -18.80
CA PRO A 46 -5.28 6.00 -19.94
C PRO A 46 -5.63 4.55 -20.32
N CYS A 47 -6.22 3.79 -19.39
CA CYS A 47 -6.65 2.43 -19.62
C CYS A 47 -7.82 2.33 -20.61
N LEU A 48 -8.62 3.39 -20.78
CA LEU A 48 -9.68 3.46 -21.79
C LEU A 48 -9.11 3.49 -23.21
N ASP A 49 -8.08 4.30 -23.45
CA ASP A 49 -7.40 4.35 -24.75
C ASP A 49 -6.62 3.06 -25.07
N TRP A 50 -6.14 2.37 -24.04
CA TRP A 50 -5.48 1.07 -24.19
C TRP A 50 -6.45 -0.09 -24.43
N ALA A 51 -7.53 -0.19 -23.65
CA ALA A 51 -8.58 -1.19 -23.87
C ALA A 51 -9.18 -1.03 -25.28
N VAL A 52 -9.29 0.22 -25.76
CA VAL A 52 -9.61 0.54 -27.15
C VAL A 52 -8.55 -0.03 -28.12
N ALA A 53 -7.24 0.17 -27.87
CA ALA A 53 -6.17 -0.37 -28.72
C ALA A 53 -6.17 -1.91 -28.78
N VAL A 54 -6.43 -2.59 -27.66
CA VAL A 54 -6.54 -4.06 -27.60
C VAL A 54 -7.79 -4.55 -28.33
N HIS A 55 -8.95 -3.91 -28.12
CA HIS A 55 -10.17 -4.23 -28.87
C HIS A 55 -10.01 -4.03 -30.39
N LEU A 56 -9.28 -2.99 -30.80
CA LEU A 56 -8.98 -2.75 -32.21
C LEU A 56 -8.00 -3.78 -32.79
N LYS A 57 -7.01 -4.25 -32.02
CA LYS A 57 -6.08 -5.32 -32.42
C LYS A 57 -6.74 -6.70 -32.52
N ALA A 58 -7.69 -7.01 -31.63
CA ALA A 58 -8.46 -8.26 -31.69
C ALA A 58 -9.39 -8.35 -32.93
N SER A 59 -9.54 -7.25 -33.69
CA SER A 59 -10.37 -7.16 -34.89
C SER A 59 -9.57 -7.28 -36.21
N ASP A 60 -8.35 -7.83 -36.22
CA ASP A 60 -7.47 -8.02 -37.39
C ASP A 60 -7.24 -6.76 -38.26
N ILE A 61 -6.61 -5.72 -37.70
CA ILE A 61 -6.24 -4.49 -38.45
C ILE A 61 -4.80 -4.07 -38.10
N PRO A 62 -3.95 -3.71 -39.08
CA PRO A 62 -2.53 -3.42 -38.83
C PRO A 62 -2.31 -2.16 -37.98
N ALA A 63 -1.46 -2.29 -36.97
CA ALA A 63 -1.10 -1.25 -36.01
C ALA A 63 0.09 -0.42 -36.51
N HIS A 64 -0.16 0.63 -37.28
CA HIS A 64 0.80 1.70 -37.52
C HIS A 64 0.13 3.05 -37.28
N SER A 65 0.12 3.52 -36.02
CA SER A 65 0.03 4.95 -35.62
C SER A 65 -0.41 5.13 -34.15
N SER A 66 0.22 4.45 -33.19
CA SER A 66 -0.02 4.74 -31.77
C SER A 66 1.08 5.65 -31.20
N ARG A 67 1.21 6.86 -31.73
CA ARG A 67 1.97 7.97 -31.12
C ARG A 67 1.67 9.27 -31.87
N GLY A 68 0.53 9.87 -31.57
CA GLY A 68 0.17 11.20 -32.05
C GLY A 68 -0.76 11.87 -31.04
N SER A 69 -0.32 12.99 -30.47
CA SER A 69 -1.21 13.87 -29.70
C SER A 69 -2.43 14.26 -30.55
N LEU A 70 -3.62 14.29 -29.94
CA LEU A 70 -4.86 14.82 -30.51
C LEU A 70 -4.67 16.19 -31.19
N ARG A 71 -3.67 16.98 -30.74
CA ARG A 71 -3.28 18.26 -31.31
C ARG A 71 -2.67 18.13 -32.72
N GLY A 72 -1.80 17.14 -32.93
CA GLY A 72 -1.29 16.81 -34.28
C GLY A 72 -2.36 16.20 -35.20
N PHE A 73 -3.35 15.52 -34.60
CA PHE A 73 -4.49 14.93 -35.31
C PHE A 73 -5.48 15.97 -35.85
N LEU A 74 -5.57 17.16 -35.24
CA LEU A 74 -6.46 18.26 -35.64
C LEU A 74 -5.75 19.37 -36.44
N GLU A 75 -4.44 19.56 -36.28
CA GLU A 75 -3.67 20.52 -37.07
C GLU A 75 -3.61 20.17 -38.56
N ALA A 76 -3.62 18.88 -38.90
CA ALA A 76 -3.63 18.40 -40.28
C ALA A 76 -4.92 18.77 -41.03
N PRO A 77 -6.15 18.50 -40.52
CA PRO A 77 -7.38 18.88 -41.19
C PRO A 77 -7.63 20.40 -41.21
N GLU A 78 -7.19 21.15 -40.20
CA GLU A 78 -7.38 22.60 -40.16
C GLU A 78 -6.50 23.35 -41.17
N LYS A 79 -5.24 22.90 -41.36
CA LYS A 79 -4.37 23.38 -42.45
C LYS A 79 -4.91 22.99 -43.84
N LEU A 80 -5.48 21.80 -43.97
CA LEU A 80 -6.08 21.31 -45.22
C LEU A 80 -7.34 22.10 -45.63
N LEU A 81 -8.22 22.42 -44.68
CA LEU A 81 -9.44 23.20 -44.93
C LEU A 81 -9.15 24.67 -45.31
N LYS A 82 -8.07 25.27 -44.79
CA LYS A 82 -7.64 26.63 -45.16
C LYS A 82 -7.09 26.73 -46.60
N HIS A 83 -6.50 25.66 -47.14
CA HIS A 83 -5.85 25.68 -48.45
C HIS A 83 -6.71 25.19 -49.63
N SER A 84 -7.84 24.52 -49.40
CA SER A 84 -8.54 23.77 -50.44
C SER A 84 -9.91 24.32 -50.89
N ALA A 85 -10.33 25.49 -50.39
CA ALA A 85 -11.51 26.26 -50.80
C ALA A 85 -12.63 25.37 -51.39
N ILE A 86 -13.21 24.50 -50.55
CA ILE A 86 -14.22 23.51 -50.94
C ILE A 86 -15.56 24.24 -51.16
N PRO A 87 -16.12 24.29 -52.40
CA PRO A 87 -17.33 25.06 -52.68
C PRO A 87 -18.61 24.50 -52.04
N SER A 88 -18.56 23.27 -51.49
CA SER A 88 -19.68 22.60 -50.82
C SER A 88 -19.56 22.58 -49.28
N ALA A 89 -18.52 23.21 -48.71
CA ALA A 89 -18.35 23.37 -47.27
C ALA A 89 -17.86 24.80 -46.94
N PRO A 90 -18.71 25.83 -47.09
CA PRO A 90 -18.36 27.15 -46.60
C PRO A 90 -18.34 27.10 -45.07
N ALA A 91 -17.15 27.18 -44.48
CA ALA A 91 -17.00 27.54 -43.08
C ALA A 91 -17.60 28.95 -42.90
N GLY A 92 -18.66 29.08 -42.11
CA GLY A 92 -19.26 30.38 -41.85
C GLY A 92 -18.30 31.28 -41.06
N GLY A 93 -17.69 32.27 -41.71
CA GLY A 93 -17.21 33.47 -41.01
C GLY A 93 -18.44 34.22 -40.45
N PRO A 94 -18.43 34.76 -39.21
CA PRO A 94 -17.32 35.32 -38.44
C PRO A 94 -17.14 34.71 -37.04
N LYS A 95 -17.26 33.36 -36.90
CA LYS A 95 -17.07 32.66 -35.61
C LYS A 95 -15.73 31.92 -35.46
N ALA A 96 -14.83 32.04 -36.44
CA ALA A 96 -13.52 31.37 -36.42
C ALA A 96 -12.44 32.10 -35.59
N THR A 97 -12.73 33.32 -35.10
CA THR A 97 -11.76 34.18 -34.39
C THR A 97 -11.92 34.20 -32.86
N GLN A 98 -12.76 33.36 -32.26
CA GLN A 98 -12.92 33.26 -30.79
C GLN A 98 -12.40 31.93 -30.22
N ILE A 99 -11.22 31.48 -30.67
CA ILE A 99 -10.48 30.42 -29.97
C ILE A 99 -9.12 31.00 -29.63
N THR A 100 -9.07 31.77 -28.54
CA THR A 100 -7.83 32.18 -27.89
C THR A 100 -7.19 30.98 -27.18
N PRO A 101 -5.85 30.89 -27.14
CA PRO A 101 -5.14 29.78 -26.52
C PRO A 101 -4.84 30.08 -25.05
N GLU A 102 -5.85 30.29 -24.21
CA GLU A 102 -5.63 30.43 -22.76
C GLU A 102 -6.97 30.36 -22.02
N ALA A 103 -7.29 29.19 -21.50
CA ALA A 103 -8.26 28.99 -20.43
C ALA A 103 -8.12 27.54 -19.91
N ASP A 104 -7.70 27.44 -18.66
CA ASP A 104 -7.63 26.22 -17.85
C ASP A 104 -8.95 25.43 -17.89
N LEU A 105 -8.83 24.11 -18.03
CA LEU A 105 -9.98 23.21 -18.08
C LEU A 105 -10.06 22.40 -16.77
N LYS A 106 -10.69 23.00 -15.75
CA LYS A 106 -11.24 22.29 -14.59
C LYS A 106 -12.74 21.96 -14.73
N GLU A 107 -13.36 22.27 -15.86
CA GLU A 107 -14.71 21.81 -16.19
C GLU A 107 -14.77 21.39 -17.65
N ASN A 108 -15.45 20.27 -17.95
CA ASN A 108 -15.82 19.90 -19.31
C ASN A 108 -16.58 21.06 -19.98
N PRO A 109 -16.13 21.61 -21.13
CA PRO A 109 -16.99 22.38 -22.00
C PRO A 109 -17.46 21.48 -23.16
N PRO A 110 -18.57 21.84 -23.82
CA PRO A 110 -19.16 21.07 -24.91
C PRO A 110 -18.33 21.23 -26.19
N LYS A 111 -17.11 20.69 -26.23
CA LYS A 111 -16.31 20.59 -27.46
C LYS A 111 -16.86 19.49 -28.40
N SER A 112 -17.80 18.68 -27.92
CA SER A 112 -18.61 17.74 -28.71
C SER A 112 -19.52 18.43 -29.73
N VAL A 113 -19.92 19.67 -29.48
CA VAL A 113 -20.81 20.44 -30.38
C VAL A 113 -20.00 21.21 -31.44
N ALA A 114 -18.75 21.58 -31.16
CA ALA A 114 -17.99 22.48 -32.03
C ALA A 114 -17.73 21.88 -33.43
N VAL A 115 -17.29 20.62 -33.55
CA VAL A 115 -16.99 20.02 -34.87
C VAL A 115 -18.27 19.68 -35.65
N SER A 116 -19.32 19.22 -34.96
CA SER A 116 -20.64 18.97 -35.57
C SER A 116 -21.34 20.26 -36.02
N SER A 117 -21.13 21.38 -35.30
CA SER A 117 -21.73 22.69 -35.63
C SER A 117 -21.03 23.41 -36.78
N VAL A 118 -19.82 22.98 -37.16
CA VAL A 118 -19.04 23.57 -38.26
C VAL A 118 -19.35 22.90 -39.60
N LEU A 119 -19.79 21.64 -39.61
CA LEU A 119 -20.12 20.90 -40.83
C LEU A 119 -21.64 20.83 -41.03
N LYS A 120 -22.19 21.79 -41.77
CA LYS A 120 -23.62 21.90 -42.10
C LYS A 120 -24.22 20.72 -42.90
N ASN A 121 -23.42 19.77 -43.37
CA ASN A 121 -23.84 18.74 -44.33
C ASN A 121 -23.21 17.36 -44.04
N GLN A 122 -23.51 16.77 -42.87
CA GLN A 122 -23.07 15.40 -42.50
C GLN A 122 -23.45 14.34 -43.55
N SER A 123 -24.67 14.40 -44.10
CA SER A 123 -25.15 13.45 -45.13
C SER A 123 -24.45 13.59 -46.49
N ALA A 124 -23.89 14.77 -46.79
CA ALA A 124 -23.15 14.98 -48.03
C ALA A 124 -21.72 14.46 -47.94
N VAL A 125 -21.09 14.56 -46.76
CA VAL A 125 -19.73 14.05 -46.50
C VAL A 125 -19.68 12.52 -46.58
N GLU A 126 -20.71 11.83 -46.10
CA GLU A 126 -20.83 10.37 -46.21
C GLU A 126 -21.00 9.87 -47.65
N LYS A 127 -21.55 10.71 -48.55
CA LYS A 127 -21.84 10.35 -49.96
C LYS A 127 -20.79 10.82 -50.97
N LEU A 128 -19.75 11.52 -50.54
CA LEU A 128 -18.67 11.99 -51.42
C LEU A 128 -17.87 10.88 -52.15
N PRO A 129 -17.68 9.67 -51.60
CA PRO A 129 -16.95 8.61 -52.31
C PRO A 129 -17.66 8.10 -53.58
N GLU A 130 -18.97 8.31 -53.71
CA GLU A 130 -19.80 7.67 -54.74
C GLU A 130 -19.95 8.48 -56.03
N ARG A 131 -19.52 9.76 -56.06
CA ARG A 131 -19.58 10.60 -57.28
C ARG A 131 -18.23 10.63 -57.99
N ALA A 132 -17.93 9.58 -58.75
CA ALA A 132 -16.73 9.50 -59.58
C ALA A 132 -17.00 10.02 -61.01
N GLY A 133 -16.25 11.04 -61.42
CA GLY A 133 -16.09 11.48 -62.80
C GLY A 133 -14.67 12.03 -63.00
N PRO A 134 -14.00 11.79 -64.14
CA PRO A 134 -12.59 12.13 -64.32
C PRO A 134 -12.43 13.60 -64.72
N GLY A 135 -11.81 14.43 -63.89
CA GLY A 135 -11.43 15.79 -64.32
C GLY A 135 -10.76 16.66 -63.27
N GLY A 136 -9.46 16.92 -63.45
CA GLY A 136 -8.74 18.06 -62.85
C GLY A 136 -7.92 17.78 -61.58
N ARG A 137 -6.65 18.22 -61.55
CA ARG A 137 -5.74 18.11 -60.38
C ARG A 137 -6.32 18.71 -59.09
N ALA A 138 -7.19 19.72 -59.18
CA ALA A 138 -7.88 20.31 -58.03
C ALA A 138 -9.01 19.42 -57.47
N LEU A 139 -9.68 18.65 -58.33
CA LEU A 139 -10.73 17.70 -57.95
C LEU A 139 -10.14 16.49 -57.21
N GLY A 140 -8.95 16.03 -57.62
CA GLY A 140 -8.22 14.96 -56.95
C GLY A 140 -7.77 15.33 -55.53
N GLN A 141 -7.39 16.59 -55.29
CA GLN A 141 -7.06 17.08 -53.93
C GLN A 141 -8.30 17.15 -53.03
N GLN A 142 -9.46 17.57 -53.57
CA GLN A 142 -10.72 17.59 -52.82
C GLN A 142 -11.25 16.18 -52.53
N GLN A 143 -11.11 15.24 -53.46
CA GLN A 143 -11.47 13.83 -53.28
C GLN A 143 -10.57 13.16 -52.23
N TRP A 144 -9.27 13.45 -52.25
CA TRP A 144 -8.34 12.97 -51.23
C TRP A 144 -8.66 13.55 -49.86
N ALA A 145 -8.92 14.86 -49.76
CA ALA A 145 -9.30 15.52 -48.51
C ALA A 145 -10.63 14.95 -47.95
N ALA A 146 -11.64 14.73 -48.80
CA ALA A 146 -12.89 14.10 -48.41
C ALA A 146 -12.70 12.65 -47.92
N GLY A 147 -11.83 11.88 -48.58
CA GLY A 147 -11.47 10.53 -48.15
C GLY A 147 -10.76 10.49 -46.79
N VAL A 148 -9.85 11.43 -46.54
CA VAL A 148 -9.19 11.60 -45.24
C VAL A 148 -10.21 11.99 -44.15
N ILE A 149 -11.06 12.99 -44.41
CA ILE A 149 -12.10 13.43 -43.46
C ILE A 149 -13.07 12.29 -43.13
N SER A 150 -13.54 11.55 -44.15
CA SER A 150 -14.44 10.40 -43.96
C SER A 150 -13.77 9.29 -43.14
N SER A 151 -12.51 8.96 -43.45
CA SER A 151 -11.74 7.95 -42.69
C SER A 151 -11.52 8.38 -41.23
N CYS A 152 -11.22 9.66 -41.00
CA CYS A 152 -11.10 10.23 -39.65
C CYS A 152 -12.44 10.18 -38.90
N TRP A 153 -13.56 10.51 -39.56
CA TRP A 153 -14.90 10.45 -38.97
C TRP A 153 -15.30 9.02 -38.62
N HIS A 154 -15.05 8.05 -39.50
CA HIS A 154 -15.31 6.64 -39.22
C HIS A 154 -14.45 6.10 -38.07
N SER A 155 -13.17 6.46 -38.02
CA SER A 155 -12.27 6.12 -36.92
C SER A 155 -12.77 6.71 -35.61
N TRP A 156 -13.14 8.00 -35.61
CA TRP A 156 -13.70 8.69 -34.44
C TRP A 156 -15.01 8.05 -33.96
N ASN A 157 -15.94 7.75 -34.86
CA ASN A 157 -17.19 7.06 -34.52
C ASN A 157 -16.96 5.65 -33.99
N ARG A 158 -15.95 4.93 -34.50
CA ARG A 158 -15.57 3.61 -33.98
C ARG A 158 -14.97 3.73 -32.58
N LEU A 159 -14.07 4.69 -32.36
CA LEU A 159 -13.49 4.97 -31.05
C LEU A 159 -14.56 5.36 -30.03
N ALA A 160 -15.52 6.21 -30.43
CA ALA A 160 -16.64 6.61 -29.58
C ALA A 160 -17.51 5.41 -29.19
N ARG A 161 -17.85 4.53 -30.14
CA ARG A 161 -18.59 3.28 -29.87
C ARG A 161 -17.84 2.36 -28.91
N VAL A 162 -16.56 2.12 -29.13
CA VAL A 162 -15.74 1.25 -28.26
C VAL A 162 -15.64 1.85 -26.85
N ARG A 163 -15.42 3.17 -26.73
CA ARG A 163 -15.38 3.84 -25.42
C ARG A 163 -16.70 3.71 -24.67
N ASN A 164 -17.84 3.84 -25.35
CA ASN A 164 -19.15 3.66 -24.73
C ASN A 164 -19.37 2.20 -24.29
N ALA A 165 -19.07 1.23 -25.14
CA ALA A 165 -19.16 -0.18 -24.79
C ALA A 165 -18.26 -0.56 -23.59
N LEU A 166 -17.04 0.00 -23.51
CA LEU A 166 -16.15 -0.21 -22.36
C LEU A 166 -16.68 0.43 -21.07
N ARG A 167 -17.33 1.60 -21.15
CA ARG A 167 -17.98 2.23 -20.00
C ARG A 167 -19.15 1.39 -19.49
N GLU A 168 -20.00 0.93 -20.41
CA GLU A 168 -21.13 0.04 -20.09
C GLU A 168 -20.64 -1.27 -19.46
N ALA A 169 -19.61 -1.90 -20.02
CA ALA A 169 -19.02 -3.12 -19.46
C ALA A 169 -18.44 -2.88 -18.05
N ARG A 170 -17.70 -1.78 -17.84
CA ARG A 170 -17.17 -1.42 -16.51
C ARG A 170 -18.28 -1.17 -15.50
N HIS A 171 -19.38 -0.55 -15.91
CA HIS A 171 -20.53 -0.34 -15.05
C HIS A 171 -21.18 -1.68 -14.67
N ALA A 172 -21.37 -2.57 -15.64
CA ALA A 172 -21.90 -3.92 -15.39
C ALA A 172 -20.99 -4.72 -14.44
N HIS A 173 -19.67 -4.68 -14.61
CA HIS A 173 -18.72 -5.34 -13.70
C HIS A 173 -18.85 -4.81 -12.26
N LEU A 174 -19.07 -3.50 -12.09
CA LEU A 174 -19.25 -2.88 -10.78
C LEU A 174 -20.58 -3.30 -10.12
N GLU A 175 -21.68 -3.30 -10.88
CA GLU A 175 -22.98 -3.76 -10.38
C GLU A 175 -22.94 -5.25 -9.99
N ASN A 176 -22.30 -6.08 -10.82
CA ASN A 176 -22.08 -7.49 -10.55
C ASN A 176 -21.21 -7.69 -9.30
N PHE A 177 -20.17 -6.88 -9.13
CA PHE A 177 -19.36 -6.86 -7.91
C PHE A 177 -20.21 -6.56 -6.67
N HIS A 178 -21.03 -5.51 -6.68
CA HIS A 178 -21.91 -5.19 -5.54
C HIS A 178 -22.90 -6.32 -5.24
N SER A 179 -23.49 -6.92 -6.27
CA SER A 179 -24.42 -8.05 -6.13
C SER A 179 -23.73 -9.27 -5.50
N ARG A 180 -22.55 -9.66 -6.01
CA ARG A 180 -21.76 -10.79 -5.49
C ARG A 180 -21.21 -10.51 -4.10
N ALA A 181 -20.84 -9.27 -3.78
CA ALA A 181 -20.38 -8.89 -2.45
C ALA A 181 -21.50 -9.06 -1.40
N LYS A 182 -22.75 -8.68 -1.73
CA LYS A 182 -23.92 -8.94 -0.87
C LYS A 182 -24.15 -10.44 -0.68
N HIS A 183 -24.04 -11.23 -1.74
CA HIS A 183 -24.16 -12.69 -1.64
C HIS A 183 -23.04 -13.31 -0.79
N LEU A 184 -21.81 -12.84 -0.94
CA LEU A 184 -20.66 -13.28 -0.14
C LEU A 184 -20.90 -12.97 1.35
N ALA A 185 -21.34 -11.76 1.68
CA ALA A 185 -21.66 -11.35 3.05
C ALA A 185 -22.77 -12.22 3.66
N ALA A 186 -23.87 -12.44 2.94
CA ALA A 186 -25.00 -13.24 3.42
C ALA A 186 -24.62 -14.72 3.67
N ASN A 187 -23.67 -15.25 2.92
CA ASN A 187 -23.24 -16.65 2.99
C ASN A 187 -21.88 -16.85 3.69
N TRP A 188 -21.27 -15.80 4.22
CA TRP A 188 -19.87 -15.84 4.68
C TRP A 188 -19.62 -16.92 5.73
N ASN A 189 -20.50 -17.03 6.73
CA ASN A 189 -20.37 -18.03 7.79
C ASN A 189 -20.41 -19.48 7.26
N ARG A 190 -21.22 -19.74 6.22
CA ARG A 190 -21.25 -21.02 5.53
C ARG A 190 -19.97 -21.24 4.73
N ILE A 191 -19.59 -20.26 3.90
CA ILE A 191 -18.44 -20.35 3.00
C ILE A 191 -17.14 -20.54 3.80
N ARG A 192 -16.94 -19.79 4.89
CA ARG A 192 -15.74 -19.86 5.74
C ARG A 192 -15.55 -21.22 6.42
N THR A 193 -16.63 -21.98 6.62
CA THR A 193 -16.58 -23.31 7.25
C THR A 193 -16.64 -24.46 6.26
N SER A 194 -17.05 -24.22 5.02
CA SER A 194 -17.11 -25.22 3.96
C SER A 194 -15.80 -25.31 3.16
N ARG A 195 -15.67 -26.38 2.37
CA ARG A 195 -14.60 -26.51 1.39
C ARG A 195 -14.72 -25.41 0.34
N ARG A 196 -13.64 -24.67 0.09
CA ARG A 196 -13.63 -23.52 -0.81
C ARG A 196 -12.28 -23.36 -1.50
N THR A 197 -12.27 -22.62 -2.62
CA THR A 197 -11.04 -22.23 -3.32
C THR A 197 -10.78 -20.75 -3.18
N ILE A 198 -9.58 -20.38 -2.73
CA ILE A 198 -9.13 -18.98 -2.66
C ILE A 198 -8.21 -18.71 -3.84
N ILE A 199 -8.54 -17.68 -4.62
CA ILE A 199 -7.73 -17.25 -5.77
C ILE A 199 -6.96 -16.00 -5.36
N HIS A 200 -5.65 -16.14 -5.15
CA HIS A 200 -4.79 -14.99 -4.86
C HIS A 200 -4.29 -14.35 -6.15
N ILE A 201 -4.59 -13.07 -6.30
CA ILE A 201 -4.06 -12.23 -7.37
C ILE A 201 -3.31 -11.08 -6.69
N PRO A 202 -2.00 -11.22 -6.42
CA PRO A 202 -1.18 -10.17 -5.77
C PRO A 202 -0.87 -9.02 -6.76
N SER A 203 -1.92 -8.46 -7.36
CA SER A 203 -1.86 -7.39 -8.33
C SER A 203 -1.48 -6.07 -7.66
N LEU A 204 -0.53 -5.35 -8.23
CA LEU A 204 -0.25 -3.96 -7.87
C LEU A 204 -1.03 -3.04 -8.80
N GLY A 205 -2.33 -2.94 -8.53
CA GLY A 205 -3.33 -2.16 -9.25
C GLY A 205 -3.19 -0.63 -9.21
N TYR A 206 -1.98 -0.11 -8.97
CA TYR A 206 -1.71 1.33 -8.91
C TYR A 206 -1.98 2.02 -10.26
N SER A 207 -2.10 3.35 -10.21
CA SER A 207 -2.13 4.18 -11.41
C SER A 207 -0.91 3.93 -12.29
N GLN A 208 -1.05 4.18 -13.59
CA GLN A 208 0.04 3.92 -14.55
C GLN A 208 1.31 4.71 -14.19
N HIS A 209 1.16 5.99 -13.80
CA HIS A 209 2.31 6.84 -13.48
C HIS A 209 3.10 6.31 -12.28
N ILE A 210 2.46 5.68 -11.29
CA ILE A 210 3.18 5.04 -10.16
C ILE A 210 3.91 3.79 -10.66
N ARG A 211 3.21 2.91 -11.40
CA ARG A 211 3.78 1.66 -11.92
C ARG A 211 5.03 1.89 -12.79
N GLU A 212 5.03 2.95 -13.59
CA GLU A 212 6.18 3.40 -14.41
C GLU A 212 7.45 3.67 -13.60
N HIS A 213 7.33 3.95 -12.30
CA HIS A 213 8.47 4.18 -11.40
C HIS A 213 8.82 2.97 -10.52
N ILE A 214 7.94 1.95 -10.41
CA ILE A 214 8.21 0.74 -9.60
C ILE A 214 9.22 -0.18 -10.30
N PRO A 215 10.46 -0.33 -9.79
CA PRO A 215 11.45 -1.20 -10.41
C PRO A 215 11.00 -2.66 -10.35
N ASP A 216 11.18 -3.38 -11.45
CA ASP A 216 10.82 -4.80 -11.56
C ASP A 216 9.41 -5.11 -11.05
N LEU A 217 8.40 -4.42 -11.60
CA LEU A 217 7.00 -4.52 -11.16
C LEU A 217 6.50 -5.97 -11.01
N ALA A 218 6.86 -6.86 -11.95
CA ALA A 218 6.47 -8.27 -11.87
C ALA A 218 7.03 -8.96 -10.61
N LEU A 219 8.27 -8.65 -10.22
CA LEU A 219 8.88 -9.16 -9.00
C LEU A 219 8.20 -8.57 -7.75
N GLN A 220 7.90 -7.27 -7.74
CA GLN A 220 7.18 -6.64 -6.64
C GLN A 220 5.78 -7.26 -6.42
N GLN A 221 5.08 -7.59 -7.51
CA GLN A 221 3.81 -8.33 -7.45
C GLN A 221 3.98 -9.77 -6.93
N ASN A 222 5.19 -10.34 -6.92
CA ASN A 222 5.43 -11.72 -6.48
C ASN A 222 6.04 -11.84 -5.07
N LEU A 223 6.22 -10.75 -4.33
CA LEU A 223 6.82 -10.80 -2.99
C LEU A 223 5.96 -11.53 -1.94
N GLN A 224 4.68 -11.77 -2.26
CA GLN A 224 3.66 -12.27 -1.32
C GLN A 224 3.40 -13.78 -1.46
N MET A 225 4.44 -14.56 -1.74
CA MET A 225 4.32 -16.02 -1.90
C MET A 225 3.81 -16.75 -0.65
N GLY A 226 3.93 -16.12 0.53
CA GLY A 226 3.35 -16.63 1.77
C GLY A 226 1.83 -16.78 1.76
N ARG A 227 1.10 -16.15 0.82
CA ARG A 227 -0.34 -16.38 0.58
C ARG A 227 -0.67 -17.84 0.25
N LEU A 228 0.28 -18.62 -0.28
CA LEU A 228 0.10 -20.07 -0.47
C LEU A 228 -0.23 -20.81 0.84
N CYS A 229 0.13 -20.23 1.98
CA CYS A 229 -0.06 -20.83 3.29
C CYS A 229 -1.51 -20.81 3.78
N ASP A 230 -2.46 -20.19 3.05
CA ASP A 230 -3.89 -20.28 3.37
C ASP A 230 -4.42 -21.73 3.32
N ILE A 231 -3.68 -22.66 2.68
CA ILE A 231 -3.90 -24.11 2.79
C ILE A 231 -3.76 -24.64 4.24
N LEU A 232 -3.33 -23.78 5.18
CA LEU A 232 -3.34 -24.03 6.62
C LEU A 232 -4.73 -24.51 7.06
N ASP A 233 -5.79 -23.91 6.56
CA ASP A 233 -7.16 -24.39 6.72
C ASP A 233 -7.35 -25.66 5.86
N ALA A 234 -7.74 -26.77 6.49
CA ALA A 234 -7.94 -28.06 5.80
C ALA A 234 -9.03 -28.00 4.71
N ASN A 235 -9.92 -27.01 4.77
CA ASN A 235 -11.01 -26.82 3.82
C ASN A 235 -10.66 -25.86 2.67
N VAL A 236 -9.44 -25.34 2.60
CA VAL A 236 -9.05 -24.34 1.59
C VAL A 236 -8.15 -24.93 0.52
N ASP A 237 -8.57 -24.86 -0.74
CA ASP A 237 -7.66 -25.06 -1.87
C ASP A 237 -7.18 -23.70 -2.38
N VAL A 238 -5.89 -23.53 -2.69
CA VAL A 238 -5.32 -22.24 -3.10
C VAL A 238 -4.96 -22.22 -4.58
N ILE A 239 -5.36 -21.17 -5.29
CA ILE A 239 -4.83 -20.86 -6.62
C ILE A 239 -4.07 -19.54 -6.54
N TYR A 240 -2.78 -19.56 -6.79
CA TYR A 240 -1.94 -18.36 -6.81
C TYR A 240 -1.62 -17.97 -8.25
N ILE A 241 -1.98 -16.74 -8.63
CA ILE A 241 -1.61 -16.20 -9.94
C ILE A 241 -0.21 -15.58 -9.82
N CYS A 242 0.75 -16.17 -10.53
CA CYS A 242 2.14 -15.71 -10.49
C CYS A 242 2.43 -14.77 -11.67
N PRO A 243 2.96 -13.56 -11.44
CA PRO A 243 3.34 -12.63 -12.50
C PRO A 243 4.63 -13.06 -13.25
N LEU A 244 5.26 -14.16 -12.83
CA LEU A 244 6.52 -14.66 -13.35
C LEU A 244 6.40 -16.15 -13.70
N ALA A 245 7.18 -16.60 -14.68
CA ALA A 245 7.34 -18.03 -14.95
C ALA A 245 8.29 -18.62 -13.92
N LEU A 246 7.80 -19.58 -13.13
CA LEU A 246 8.61 -20.28 -12.13
C LEU A 246 9.40 -21.41 -12.77
N SER A 247 10.66 -21.59 -12.36
CA SER A 247 11.47 -22.75 -12.72
C SER A 247 11.00 -24.01 -11.98
N GLU A 248 11.36 -25.18 -12.50
CA GLU A 248 11.08 -26.45 -11.84
C GLU A 248 11.70 -26.52 -10.44
N GLU A 249 12.88 -25.91 -10.25
CA GLU A 249 13.56 -25.79 -8.95
C GLU A 249 12.70 -25.04 -7.93
N LEU A 250 12.11 -23.89 -8.30
CA LEU A 250 11.24 -23.12 -7.42
C LEU A 250 9.93 -23.84 -7.13
N LEU A 251 9.33 -24.50 -8.12
CA LEU A 251 8.12 -25.30 -7.91
C LEU A 251 8.39 -26.47 -6.94
N GLN A 252 9.52 -27.16 -7.09
CA GLN A 252 9.94 -28.21 -6.17
C GLN A 252 10.19 -27.66 -4.76
N TYR A 253 10.80 -26.48 -4.65
CA TYR A 253 11.02 -25.81 -3.37
C TYR A 253 9.70 -25.55 -2.63
N TYR A 254 8.72 -24.93 -3.28
CA TYR A 254 7.43 -24.63 -2.66
C TYR A 254 6.59 -25.89 -2.39
N ASN A 255 6.61 -26.89 -3.27
CA ASN A 255 6.00 -28.20 -3.00
C ASN A 255 6.57 -28.82 -1.72
N LYS A 256 7.91 -28.82 -1.58
CA LYS A 256 8.56 -29.33 -0.38
C LYS A 256 8.21 -28.50 0.85
N LEU A 257 8.34 -27.18 0.78
CA LEU A 257 8.06 -26.25 1.88
C LEU A 257 6.64 -26.43 2.43
N LEU A 258 5.65 -26.53 1.55
CA LEU A 258 4.26 -26.74 1.94
C LEU A 258 4.03 -28.17 2.45
N GLY A 259 4.66 -29.18 1.86
CA GLY A 259 4.58 -30.58 2.30
C GLY A 259 5.18 -30.85 3.69
N LEU A 260 6.07 -29.99 4.19
CA LEU A 260 6.72 -30.13 5.50
C LEU A 260 5.74 -30.07 6.69
N ARG A 261 4.49 -29.66 6.50
CA ARG A 261 3.56 -29.46 7.63
C ARG A 261 3.30 -30.73 8.43
N ALA A 262 3.16 -31.87 7.77
CA ALA A 262 2.97 -33.14 8.48
C ALA A 262 4.22 -33.45 9.35
N ALA A 263 5.42 -33.22 8.82
CA ALA A 263 6.67 -33.33 9.55
C ALA A 263 6.82 -32.31 10.69
N VAL A 264 6.34 -31.07 10.52
CA VAL A 264 6.32 -30.05 11.60
C VAL A 264 5.41 -30.50 12.75
N ARG A 265 4.32 -31.22 12.47
CA ARG A 265 3.40 -31.72 13.50
C ARG A 265 3.93 -32.96 14.21
N SER A 266 4.50 -33.90 13.47
CA SER A 266 5.00 -35.16 14.03
C SER A 266 6.41 -35.05 14.61
N GLY A 267 7.19 -34.04 14.19
CA GLY A 267 8.62 -33.93 14.50
C GLY A 267 9.50 -34.89 13.70
N ASN A 268 8.93 -35.63 12.75
CA ASN A 268 9.63 -36.61 11.91
C ASN A 268 9.77 -36.08 10.46
N PRO A 269 11.00 -35.89 9.94
CA PRO A 269 11.22 -35.38 8.58
C PRO A 269 10.62 -36.24 7.46
N GLU A 270 10.41 -37.53 7.69
CA GLU A 270 9.87 -38.47 6.69
C GLU A 270 8.36 -38.30 6.47
N ASP A 271 7.65 -37.64 7.39
CA ASP A 271 6.21 -37.40 7.28
C ASP A 271 5.93 -36.19 6.37
N THR A 272 6.33 -36.27 5.11
CA THR A 272 6.05 -35.23 4.12
C THR A 272 4.75 -35.55 3.36
N ALA A 273 3.80 -34.62 3.35
CA ALA A 273 2.56 -34.78 2.60
C ALA A 273 2.71 -34.24 1.17
N ASP A 274 2.13 -34.95 0.19
CA ASP A 274 1.95 -34.39 -1.15
C ASP A 274 0.71 -33.49 -1.15
N LEU A 275 0.90 -32.20 -1.42
CA LEU A 275 -0.14 -31.19 -1.43
C LEU A 275 -0.41 -30.62 -2.82
N GLN A 276 0.10 -31.24 -3.89
CA GLN A 276 -0.09 -30.77 -5.27
C GLN A 276 -1.56 -30.60 -5.68
N ASP A 277 -2.47 -31.36 -5.08
CA ASP A 277 -3.91 -31.24 -5.35
C ASP A 277 -4.58 -30.07 -4.61
N ARG A 278 -3.94 -29.55 -3.56
CA ARG A 278 -4.48 -28.50 -2.68
C ARG A 278 -4.02 -27.10 -3.04
N PHE A 279 -2.94 -26.95 -3.80
CA PHE A 279 -2.53 -25.66 -4.31
C PHE A 279 -2.09 -25.71 -5.77
N LYS A 280 -2.34 -24.63 -6.51
CA LYS A 280 -1.90 -24.48 -7.90
C LYS A 280 -1.31 -23.11 -8.12
N ILE A 281 -0.12 -23.05 -8.72
CA ILE A 281 0.48 -21.80 -9.18
C ILE A 281 0.26 -21.69 -10.68
N LEU A 282 -0.41 -20.63 -11.13
CA LEU A 282 -0.71 -20.40 -12.53
C LEU A 282 -0.04 -19.11 -13.00
N THR A 283 0.76 -19.21 -14.05
CA THR A 283 1.36 -18.04 -14.71
C THR A 283 0.53 -17.68 -15.94
N PRO A 284 -0.02 -16.45 -16.02
CA PRO A 284 -0.78 -16.01 -17.20
C PRO A 284 0.08 -16.07 -18.47
N GLU A 285 -0.45 -16.54 -19.59
CA GLU A 285 0.35 -16.68 -20.81
C GLU A 285 0.78 -15.33 -21.42
N ALA A 286 0.11 -14.22 -21.09
CA ALA A 286 0.40 -12.90 -21.64
C ALA A 286 1.52 -12.14 -20.91
N ILE A 287 2.20 -12.74 -19.91
CA ILE A 287 3.24 -12.06 -19.11
C ILE A 287 4.35 -11.43 -19.95
N ASN A 288 4.70 -12.04 -21.09
CA ASN A 288 5.75 -11.57 -21.99
C ASN A 288 5.20 -10.88 -23.24
N SER A 289 3.88 -10.71 -23.36
CA SER A 289 3.24 -10.11 -24.54
C SER A 289 3.36 -8.59 -24.55
N PHE A 290 3.62 -7.96 -23.40
CA PHE A 290 3.64 -6.51 -23.24
C PHE A 290 4.89 -6.00 -22.49
N PRO A 291 6.12 -6.32 -22.96
CA PRO A 291 7.35 -6.05 -22.21
C PRO A 291 7.64 -4.55 -22.01
N GLU A 292 7.16 -3.69 -22.91
CA GLU A 292 7.30 -2.23 -22.79
C GLU A 292 6.29 -1.60 -21.83
N HIS A 293 5.30 -2.38 -21.37
CA HIS A 293 4.20 -1.88 -20.55
C HIS A 293 4.28 -2.47 -19.14
N ARG A 294 4.26 -1.60 -18.14
CA ARG A 294 4.24 -2.02 -16.73
C ARG A 294 2.82 -2.33 -16.27
N LEU A 295 2.20 -3.36 -16.81
CA LEU A 295 0.81 -3.75 -16.53
C LEU A 295 0.63 -4.37 -15.14
N SER A 296 -0.54 -4.15 -14.53
CA SER A 296 -0.93 -4.85 -13.29
C SER A 296 -1.21 -6.32 -13.59
N LEU A 297 -1.02 -7.19 -12.60
CA LEU A 297 -1.24 -8.63 -12.77
C LEU A 297 -2.68 -8.96 -13.16
N ALA A 298 -3.67 -8.26 -12.59
CA ALA A 298 -5.08 -8.43 -12.97
C ALA A 298 -5.31 -8.09 -14.46
N THR A 299 -4.68 -7.03 -14.97
CA THR A 299 -4.72 -6.68 -16.40
C THR A 299 -4.08 -7.77 -17.27
N VAL A 300 -2.92 -8.29 -16.87
CA VAL A 300 -2.22 -9.36 -17.60
C VAL A 300 -3.06 -10.65 -17.61
N LEU A 301 -3.68 -11.00 -16.49
CA LEU A 301 -4.56 -12.16 -16.38
C LEU A 301 -5.81 -12.01 -17.27
N ARG A 302 -6.44 -10.84 -17.28
CA ARG A 302 -7.56 -10.52 -18.17
C ARG A 302 -7.20 -10.69 -19.65
N TYR A 303 -5.95 -10.40 -20.03
CA TYR A 303 -5.46 -10.61 -21.40
C TYR A 303 -4.94 -12.03 -21.67
N SER A 304 -5.12 -12.95 -20.73
CA SER A 304 -4.65 -14.34 -20.79
C SER A 304 -5.85 -15.31 -20.86
N PRO A 305 -6.52 -15.41 -22.03
CA PRO A 305 -7.76 -16.19 -22.18
C PRO A 305 -7.59 -17.69 -21.87
N ARG A 306 -6.43 -18.31 -22.16
CA ARG A 306 -6.18 -19.72 -21.83
C ARG A 306 -6.09 -19.92 -20.33
N THR A 307 -5.43 -19.01 -19.63
CA THR A 307 -5.38 -19.04 -18.16
C THR A 307 -6.76 -18.80 -17.55
N MET A 308 -7.56 -17.87 -18.09
CA MET A 308 -8.95 -17.64 -17.65
C MET A 308 -9.85 -18.87 -17.87
N GLN A 309 -9.77 -19.52 -19.03
CA GLN A 309 -10.49 -20.78 -19.29
C GLN A 309 -10.07 -21.89 -18.33
N ARG A 310 -8.76 -22.00 -18.05
CA ARG A 310 -8.24 -22.97 -17.08
C ARG A 310 -8.77 -22.70 -15.67
N LEU A 311 -8.84 -21.43 -15.26
CA LEU A 311 -9.43 -21.04 -13.98
C LEU A 311 -10.92 -21.42 -13.93
N GLN A 312 -11.71 -21.07 -14.94
CA GLN A 312 -13.13 -21.44 -15.01
C GLN A 312 -13.33 -22.96 -14.87
N ALA A 313 -12.51 -23.77 -15.55
CA ALA A 313 -12.57 -25.23 -15.44
C ALA A 313 -12.20 -25.74 -14.03
N LEU A 314 -11.22 -25.12 -13.37
CA LEU A 314 -10.82 -25.48 -11.99
C LEU A 314 -11.87 -25.11 -10.94
N LEU A 315 -12.65 -24.06 -11.20
CA LEU A 315 -13.63 -23.50 -10.27
C LEU A 315 -15.03 -24.08 -10.45
N GLN A 316 -15.27 -24.82 -11.52
CA GLN A 316 -16.58 -25.37 -11.84
C GLN A 316 -17.14 -26.21 -10.68
N GLY A 317 -18.31 -25.79 -10.16
CA GLY A 317 -19.00 -26.49 -9.07
C GLY A 317 -18.38 -26.34 -7.68
N ARG A 318 -17.44 -25.40 -7.49
CA ARG A 318 -16.77 -25.14 -6.20
C ARG A 318 -17.14 -23.75 -5.68
N ASP A 319 -17.32 -23.64 -4.36
CA ASP A 319 -17.36 -22.33 -3.71
C ASP A 319 -15.96 -21.68 -3.82
N ALA A 320 -15.88 -20.46 -4.33
CA ALA A 320 -14.61 -19.78 -4.52
C ALA A 320 -14.74 -18.25 -4.41
N TYR A 321 -13.64 -17.58 -4.10
CA TYR A 321 -13.55 -16.12 -4.11
C TYR A 321 -12.13 -15.64 -4.41
N VAL A 322 -12.00 -14.41 -4.90
CA VAL A 322 -10.72 -13.77 -5.20
C VAL A 322 -10.25 -12.95 -4.01
N VAL A 323 -8.96 -13.03 -3.71
CA VAL A 323 -8.26 -12.10 -2.81
C VAL A 323 -7.20 -11.36 -3.63
N GLY A 324 -7.46 -10.08 -3.86
CA GLY A 324 -6.58 -9.21 -4.63
C GLY A 324 -5.34 -8.71 -3.88
N GLY A 325 -4.58 -7.86 -4.55
CA GLY A 325 -3.57 -6.98 -3.96
C GLY A 325 -4.17 -5.59 -3.76
N VAL A 326 -3.65 -4.62 -4.51
CA VAL A 326 -4.20 -3.25 -4.57
C VAL A 326 -5.41 -3.24 -5.50
N PRO A 327 -6.61 -2.85 -5.03
CA PRO A 327 -7.83 -2.91 -5.82
C PRO A 327 -7.77 -2.09 -7.12
N HIS A 328 -8.10 -2.73 -8.24
CA HIS A 328 -8.17 -2.11 -9.57
C HIS A 328 -9.44 -2.54 -10.32
N LEU A 329 -9.82 -1.79 -11.35
CA LEU A 329 -11.01 -2.10 -12.17
C LEU A 329 -10.90 -3.46 -12.89
N ASP A 330 -9.68 -3.88 -13.22
CA ASP A 330 -9.46 -5.19 -13.83
C ASP A 330 -9.63 -6.35 -12.84
N ASP A 331 -9.48 -6.13 -11.53
CA ASP A 331 -9.82 -7.15 -10.53
C ASP A 331 -11.33 -7.45 -10.56
N LEU A 332 -12.16 -6.40 -10.72
CA LEU A 332 -13.61 -6.55 -10.88
C LEU A 332 -13.95 -7.31 -12.16
N ALA A 333 -13.29 -6.97 -13.27
CA ALA A 333 -13.52 -7.62 -14.55
C ALA A 333 -13.14 -9.11 -14.52
N VAL A 334 -11.98 -9.44 -13.94
CA VAL A 334 -11.53 -10.84 -13.78
C VAL A 334 -12.51 -11.60 -12.87
N ALA A 335 -12.88 -11.04 -11.72
CA ALA A 335 -13.83 -11.68 -10.80
C ALA A 335 -15.19 -11.94 -11.46
N ASP A 336 -15.68 -10.98 -12.26
CA ASP A 336 -16.94 -11.11 -12.98
C ASP A 336 -16.87 -12.16 -14.10
N GLU A 337 -15.78 -12.21 -14.88
CA GLU A 337 -15.57 -13.24 -15.91
C GLU A 337 -15.43 -14.65 -15.32
N LEU A 338 -14.85 -14.77 -14.13
CA LEU A 338 -14.79 -16.03 -13.37
C LEU A 338 -16.09 -16.35 -12.62
N GLN A 339 -17.03 -15.41 -12.57
CA GLN A 339 -18.30 -15.51 -11.84
C GLN A 339 -18.14 -15.76 -10.33
N VAL A 340 -17.06 -15.25 -9.72
CA VAL A 340 -16.76 -15.39 -8.29
C VAL A 340 -16.75 -14.03 -7.58
N PRO A 341 -17.09 -13.95 -6.29
CA PRO A 341 -16.97 -12.72 -5.52
C PRO A 341 -15.51 -12.32 -5.28
N LEU A 342 -15.27 -11.02 -5.11
CA LEU A 342 -13.99 -10.45 -4.71
C LEU A 342 -14.05 -10.05 -3.22
N LEU A 343 -13.13 -10.59 -2.41
CA LEU A 343 -12.89 -10.13 -1.04
C LEU A 343 -11.93 -8.93 -1.10
N GLY A 344 -12.50 -7.74 -1.25
CA GLY A 344 -11.76 -6.49 -1.33
C GLY A 344 -12.68 -5.29 -1.47
N SER A 345 -12.10 -4.10 -1.24
CA SER A 345 -12.82 -2.83 -1.35
C SER A 345 -13.09 -2.48 -2.81
N GLU A 346 -14.14 -1.71 -3.05
CA GLU A 346 -14.36 -1.10 -4.36
C GLU A 346 -13.14 -0.25 -4.75
N PRO A 347 -12.64 -0.33 -6.00
CA PRO A 347 -11.44 0.41 -6.43
C PRO A 347 -11.53 1.93 -6.19
N ALA A 348 -12.69 2.55 -6.37
CA ALA A 348 -12.86 3.98 -6.13
C ALA A 348 -12.72 4.36 -4.64
N VAL A 349 -13.28 3.54 -3.75
CA VAL A 349 -13.15 3.68 -2.29
C VAL A 349 -11.69 3.48 -1.88
N ALA A 350 -11.05 2.42 -2.38
CA ALA A 350 -9.66 2.12 -2.11
C ALA A 350 -8.73 3.25 -2.58
N GLN A 351 -8.93 3.77 -3.79
CA GLN A 351 -8.14 4.87 -4.35
C GLN A 351 -8.28 6.15 -3.52
N LEU A 352 -9.49 6.47 -3.05
CA LEU A 352 -9.72 7.66 -2.23
C LEU A 352 -8.98 7.57 -0.88
N TYR A 353 -9.19 6.49 -0.13
CA TYR A 353 -8.72 6.37 1.25
C TYR A 353 -7.29 5.85 1.41
N SER A 354 -6.71 5.25 0.37
CA SER A 354 -5.29 4.86 0.40
C SER A 354 -4.34 6.03 0.13
N THR A 355 -4.84 7.22 -0.25
CA THR A 355 -3.97 8.41 -0.33
C THR A 355 -3.52 8.86 1.05
N LYS A 356 -2.39 9.56 1.15
CA LYS A 356 -1.92 10.12 2.45
C LYS A 356 -2.96 11.06 3.06
N SER A 357 -3.57 11.93 2.26
CA SER A 357 -4.66 12.79 2.71
C SER A 357 -5.94 12.01 3.03
N GLY A 358 -6.26 10.96 2.26
CA GLY A 358 -7.40 10.08 2.48
C GLY A 358 -7.33 9.30 3.79
N SER A 359 -6.15 8.78 4.14
CA SER A 359 -5.93 8.07 5.41
C SER A 359 -6.14 9.00 6.61
N LYS A 360 -5.75 10.28 6.51
CA LYS A 360 -6.03 11.30 7.56
C LYS A 360 -7.53 11.52 7.79
N ARG A 361 -8.35 11.41 6.74
CA ARG A 361 -9.82 11.49 6.90
C ARG A 361 -10.35 10.31 7.71
N ILE A 362 -9.84 9.10 7.48
CA ILE A 362 -10.18 7.92 8.27
C ILE A 362 -9.77 8.13 9.73
N PHE A 363 -8.52 8.52 9.97
CA PHE A 363 -8.02 8.72 11.34
C PHE A 363 -8.75 9.83 12.08
N GLY A 364 -9.06 10.94 11.40
CA GLY A 364 -9.89 12.01 11.95
C GLY A 364 -11.29 11.53 12.32
N SER A 365 -11.92 10.70 11.48
CA SER A 365 -13.24 10.12 11.79
C SER A 365 -13.19 9.07 12.91
N ALA A 366 -12.07 8.36 13.06
CA ALA A 366 -11.83 7.38 14.12
C ALA A 366 -11.48 8.04 15.47
N GLY A 367 -11.10 9.32 15.48
CA GLY A 367 -10.65 10.03 16.68
C GLY A 367 -9.40 9.40 17.30
N VAL A 368 -8.50 8.87 16.45
CA VAL A 368 -7.21 8.31 16.90
C VAL A 368 -6.12 9.38 16.86
N PRO A 369 -5.09 9.30 17.73
CA PRO A 369 -3.98 10.23 17.69
C PRO A 369 -3.23 10.14 16.35
N THR A 370 -2.97 11.29 15.75
CA THR A 370 -2.18 11.43 14.51
C THR A 370 -1.10 12.49 14.72
N PRO A 371 -0.01 12.48 13.93
CA PRO A 371 0.98 13.55 14.00
C PRO A 371 0.33 14.92 13.72
N PRO A 372 0.72 15.99 14.42
CA PRO A 372 0.35 17.36 14.04
C PRO A 372 0.69 17.61 12.58
N GLY A 373 -0.25 18.14 11.80
CA GLY A 373 -0.07 18.24 10.36
C GLY A 373 -1.27 18.82 9.63
N GLU A 374 -1.08 19.03 8.34
CA GLU A 374 -2.09 19.54 7.40
C GLU A 374 -2.08 18.65 6.15
N TRP A 375 -3.25 18.36 5.58
CA TRP A 375 -3.42 17.46 4.43
C TRP A 375 -4.23 18.13 3.31
N GLY A 376 -4.24 17.53 2.12
CA GLY A 376 -4.95 18.10 0.96
C GLY A 376 -4.30 19.37 0.41
N ILE A 377 -2.97 19.44 0.40
CA ILE A 377 -2.22 20.62 -0.04
C ILE A 377 -1.93 20.54 -1.53
N HIS A 378 -2.46 21.50 -2.30
CA HIS A 378 -2.32 21.55 -3.77
C HIS A 378 -1.68 22.84 -4.30
N SER A 379 -1.32 23.79 -3.43
CA SER A 379 -0.65 25.03 -3.84
C SER A 379 0.53 25.36 -2.95
N ARG A 380 1.54 26.02 -3.54
CA ARG A 380 2.73 26.48 -2.81
C ARG A 380 2.36 27.46 -1.69
N GLU A 381 1.39 28.33 -1.93
CA GLU A 381 0.90 29.28 -0.92
C GLU A 381 0.25 28.57 0.27
N GLN A 382 -0.57 27.55 0.01
CA GLN A 382 -1.16 26.72 1.06
C GLN A 382 -0.09 25.99 1.85
N LEU A 383 0.92 25.40 1.18
CA LEU A 383 2.05 24.73 1.82
C LEU A 383 2.79 25.66 2.79
N LEU A 384 3.18 26.86 2.31
CA LEU A 384 3.92 27.82 3.12
C LEU A 384 3.09 28.34 4.29
N ARG A 385 1.81 28.66 4.05
CA ARG A 385 0.89 29.12 5.11
C ARG A 385 0.69 28.05 6.17
N ALA A 386 0.40 26.81 5.76
CA ALA A 386 0.17 25.69 6.66
C ALA A 386 1.43 25.39 7.48
N LEU A 387 2.60 25.29 6.84
CA LEU A 387 3.84 25.03 7.54
C LEU A 387 4.22 26.14 8.52
N SER A 388 4.04 27.43 8.16
CA SER A 388 4.28 28.54 9.10
C SER A 388 3.43 28.43 10.36
N GLN A 389 2.14 28.12 10.19
CA GLN A 389 1.20 27.96 11.29
C GLN A 389 1.58 26.76 12.18
N LEU A 390 1.86 25.63 11.54
CA LEU A 390 2.26 24.39 12.18
C LEU A 390 3.54 24.53 13.01
N VAL A 391 4.57 25.20 12.46
CA VAL A 391 5.83 25.47 13.16
C VAL A 391 5.60 26.37 14.38
N LEU A 392 4.78 27.41 14.25
CA LEU A 392 4.50 28.35 15.35
C LEU A 392 3.71 27.72 16.50
N ASP A 393 2.80 26.80 16.16
CA ASP A 393 2.00 26.07 17.14
C ASP A 393 2.77 24.94 17.81
N ASN A 394 3.73 24.33 17.11
CA ASN A 394 4.49 23.16 17.56
C ASN A 394 6.00 23.45 17.55
N LEU A 395 6.45 24.43 18.33
CA LEU A 395 7.85 24.88 18.35
C LEU A 395 8.86 23.78 18.76
N GLU A 396 8.41 22.76 19.48
CA GLU A 396 9.24 21.61 19.85
C GLU A 396 9.54 20.66 18.68
N VAL A 397 8.74 20.70 17.62
CA VAL A 397 8.92 19.84 16.45
C VAL A 397 10.11 20.34 15.63
N ARG A 398 11.18 19.56 15.63
CA ARG A 398 12.39 19.86 14.85
C ARG A 398 12.23 19.57 13.37
N ARG A 399 11.71 18.39 13.06
CA ARG A 399 11.64 17.83 11.71
C ARG A 399 10.21 17.76 11.23
N TRP A 400 10.00 18.21 10.00
CA TRP A 400 8.73 18.11 9.29
C TRP A 400 8.87 17.19 8.09
N LEU A 401 7.87 16.33 7.89
CA LEU A 401 7.77 15.42 6.77
C LEU A 401 6.79 15.99 5.74
N PHE A 402 7.12 15.83 4.47
CA PHE A 402 6.26 16.10 3.32
C PHE A 402 6.01 14.79 2.61
N LYS A 403 4.74 14.40 2.45
CA LYS A 403 4.34 13.13 1.84
C LYS A 403 3.41 13.38 0.67
N VAL A 404 3.75 12.84 -0.49
CA VAL A 404 2.90 12.89 -1.70
C VAL A 404 1.78 11.84 -1.59
N ASP A 405 0.56 12.22 -1.95
CA ASP A 405 -0.66 11.43 -1.70
C ASP A 405 -0.67 10.02 -2.30
N ASP A 406 -0.29 9.89 -3.57
CA ASP A 406 -0.38 8.62 -4.31
C ASP A 406 0.86 7.74 -4.12
N GLU A 407 1.90 8.23 -3.44
CA GLU A 407 3.16 7.52 -3.28
C GLU A 407 3.11 6.48 -2.14
N ARG A 408 3.98 5.46 -2.23
CA ARG A 408 3.99 4.30 -1.34
C ARG A 408 5.40 3.94 -0.89
N GLY A 409 5.52 3.16 0.18
CA GLY A 409 6.80 2.59 0.64
C GLY A 409 7.90 3.63 0.94
N GLY A 410 7.51 4.84 1.32
CA GLY A 410 8.40 5.97 1.59
C GLY A 410 8.99 6.68 0.36
N ASP A 411 8.69 6.24 -0.86
CA ASP A 411 9.28 6.80 -2.10
C ASP A 411 8.88 8.27 -2.37
N GLY A 412 7.71 8.67 -1.89
CA GLY A 412 7.18 10.04 -1.97
C GLY A 412 7.32 10.84 -0.70
N THR A 413 8.29 10.53 0.14
CA THR A 413 8.54 11.27 1.38
C THR A 413 9.77 12.17 1.23
N ALA A 414 9.67 13.39 1.72
CA ALA A 414 10.79 14.28 1.94
C ALA A 414 10.74 14.82 3.38
N PHE A 415 11.86 15.25 3.93
CA PHE A 415 11.90 15.82 5.28
C PHE A 415 12.77 17.07 5.35
N CYS A 416 12.53 17.90 6.36
CA CYS A 416 13.33 19.09 6.64
C CYS A 416 13.39 19.39 8.14
N ASP A 417 14.57 19.67 8.66
CA ASP A 417 14.79 20.09 10.06
C ASP A 417 14.54 21.60 10.22
N VAL A 418 13.29 22.02 10.01
CA VAL A 418 12.89 23.43 9.86
C VAL A 418 13.37 24.33 11.01
N THR A 419 13.13 23.95 12.27
CA THR A 419 13.50 24.82 13.41
C THR A 419 15.00 24.96 13.60
N SER A 420 15.80 24.05 13.04
CA SER A 420 17.27 24.13 13.10
C SER A 420 17.85 25.17 12.12
N HIS A 421 17.06 25.56 11.11
CA HIS A 421 17.50 26.46 10.04
C HIS A 421 16.74 27.80 10.01
N LEU A 422 15.73 27.98 10.87
CA LEU A 422 15.01 29.25 11.01
C LEU A 422 15.83 30.26 11.82
N GLU A 423 16.18 31.38 11.20
CA GLU A 423 16.94 32.46 11.85
C GLU A 423 16.09 33.19 12.90
N CYS A 424 14.78 33.31 12.65
CA CYS A 424 13.85 33.92 13.60
C CYS A 424 13.55 33.03 14.83
N TYR A 425 13.89 31.74 14.81
CA TYR A 425 13.50 30.79 15.85
C TYR A 425 13.95 31.17 17.28
N PRO A 426 15.22 31.56 17.54
CA PRO A 426 15.65 31.97 18.88
C PRO A 426 14.95 33.23 19.40
N CYS A 427 14.46 34.09 18.51
CA CYS A 427 13.68 35.27 18.89
C CYS A 427 12.28 34.88 19.34
N ILE A 428 11.63 33.98 18.59
CA ILE A 428 10.28 33.46 18.88
C ILE A 428 10.28 32.67 20.19
N GLN A 429 11.31 31.86 20.44
CA GLN A 429 11.42 31.07 21.67
C GLN A 429 11.57 31.97 22.92
N ARG A 430 12.37 33.04 22.84
CA ARG A 430 12.52 34.03 23.92
C ARG A 430 11.22 34.78 24.19
N GLU A 431 10.49 35.15 23.14
CA GLU A 431 9.18 35.78 23.29
C GLU A 431 8.17 34.87 23.99
N ARG A 432 8.16 33.56 23.72
CA ARG A 432 7.30 32.62 24.47
C ARG A 432 7.69 32.44 25.93
N GLN A 433 8.97 32.42 26.26
CA GLN A 433 9.44 32.21 27.64
C GLN A 433 9.29 33.46 28.52
N GLY A 434 9.20 34.65 27.92
CA GLY A 434 9.19 35.93 28.64
C GLY A 434 7.83 36.54 29.02
N HIS A 435 6.69 35.94 28.65
CA HIS A 435 5.37 36.61 28.77
C HIS A 435 4.37 35.88 29.69
N GLY A 436 3.69 36.67 30.55
CA GLY A 436 2.45 36.30 31.25
C GLY A 436 1.19 36.71 30.45
N PRO A 437 -0.02 36.31 30.89
CA PRO A 437 -1.22 36.23 30.05
C PRO A 437 -1.84 37.61 29.79
N GLU A 438 -1.33 38.37 28.81
CA GLU A 438 -1.99 39.54 28.22
C GLU A 438 -2.42 39.23 26.78
N VAL A 439 -3.69 38.81 26.65
CA VAL A 439 -4.34 38.27 25.44
C VAL A 439 -4.18 39.14 24.18
N GLY A 440 -3.99 40.46 24.31
CA GLY A 440 -3.86 41.38 23.17
C GLY A 440 -2.45 41.53 22.58
N ARG A 441 -1.39 41.38 23.39
CA ARG A 441 0.00 41.44 22.90
C ARG A 441 0.43 40.13 22.26
N GLU A 442 -0.10 39.01 22.74
CA GLU A 442 0.14 37.67 22.18
C GLU A 442 -0.33 37.56 20.73
N SER A 443 -1.47 38.15 20.37
CA SER A 443 -1.98 38.11 18.98
C SER A 443 -1.05 38.85 17.99
N ARG A 444 -0.57 40.05 18.35
CA ARG A 444 0.33 40.84 17.49
C ARG A 444 1.73 40.23 17.40
N ALA A 445 2.26 39.67 18.49
CA ALA A 445 3.52 38.95 18.48
C ALA A 445 3.44 37.67 17.62
N ARG A 446 2.33 36.93 17.73
CA ARG A 446 2.05 35.73 16.91
C ARG A 446 1.96 36.07 15.42
N GLU A 447 1.27 37.14 15.05
CA GLU A 447 1.20 37.61 13.66
C GLU A 447 2.59 37.99 13.11
N LEU A 448 3.38 38.74 13.88
CA LEU A 448 4.74 39.13 13.49
C LEU A 448 5.67 37.91 13.35
N ALA A 449 5.58 36.93 14.25
CA ALA A 449 6.32 35.68 14.16
C ALA A 449 5.94 34.90 12.90
N LEU A 450 4.64 34.80 12.59
CA LEU A 450 4.15 34.12 11.41
C LEU A 450 4.64 34.78 10.11
N VAL A 451 4.67 36.11 10.06
CA VAL A 451 5.23 36.86 8.92
C VAL A 451 6.72 36.55 8.76
N LYS A 452 7.52 36.60 9.83
CA LYS A 452 8.95 36.27 9.78
C LYS A 452 9.20 34.85 9.27
N ILE A 453 8.50 33.86 9.85
CA ILE A 453 8.60 32.45 9.43
C ILE A 453 8.25 32.32 7.94
N SER A 454 7.14 32.95 7.50
CA SER A 454 6.69 32.84 6.11
C SER A 454 7.66 33.45 5.09
N GLN A 455 8.47 34.43 5.50
CA GLN A 455 9.49 35.06 4.65
C GLN A 455 10.75 34.18 4.52
N GLU A 456 11.14 33.49 5.59
CA GLU A 456 12.32 32.62 5.62
C GLU A 456 12.07 31.25 4.97
N LEU A 457 10.86 30.68 5.15
CA LEU A 457 10.52 29.32 4.72
C LEU A 457 10.82 28.99 3.25
N PRO A 458 10.49 29.84 2.25
CA PRO A 458 10.73 29.49 0.84
C PRO A 458 12.20 29.22 0.52
N GLY A 459 13.12 30.03 1.07
CA GLY A 459 14.56 29.87 0.89
C GLY A 459 15.09 28.67 1.66
N LEU A 460 14.63 28.50 2.91
CA LEU A 460 14.98 27.37 3.76
C LEU A 460 14.60 26.03 3.12
N LEU A 461 13.36 25.89 2.64
CA LEU A 461 12.88 24.65 2.04
C LEU A 461 13.66 24.29 0.77
N ALA A 462 13.97 25.28 -0.07
CA ALA A 462 14.75 25.07 -1.30
C ALA A 462 16.18 24.56 -1.01
N GLN A 463 16.75 24.91 0.14
CA GLN A 463 18.14 24.55 0.49
C GLN A 463 18.22 23.28 1.35
N HIS A 464 17.23 23.02 2.20
CA HIS A 464 17.35 22.04 3.27
C HIS A 464 16.36 20.86 3.20
N VAL A 465 15.40 20.86 2.28
CA VAL A 465 14.53 19.68 2.11
C VAL A 465 15.31 18.56 1.45
N GLN A 466 15.19 17.36 2.03
CA GLN A 466 15.83 16.14 1.54
C GLN A 466 14.76 15.10 1.16
N PRO A 467 14.60 14.79 -0.13
CA PRO A 467 13.79 13.65 -0.57
C PRO A 467 14.40 12.32 -0.10
N VAL A 468 13.59 11.41 0.43
CA VAL A 468 14.05 10.10 0.91
C VAL A 468 14.49 9.22 -0.25
N ASN A 469 13.79 9.28 -1.39
CA ASN A 469 14.17 8.58 -2.62
C ASN A 469 14.73 9.57 -3.65
N GLU A 470 16.02 9.88 -3.52
CA GLU A 470 16.74 10.79 -4.41
C GLU A 470 16.77 10.31 -5.88
N LYS A 471 16.65 8.99 -6.11
CA LYS A 471 16.58 8.44 -7.49
C LYS A 471 15.29 8.85 -8.19
N ARG A 472 14.18 8.88 -7.46
CA ARG A 472 12.87 9.32 -7.97
C ARG A 472 12.75 10.83 -7.99
N PHE A 473 13.17 11.47 -6.91
CA PHE A 473 13.09 12.92 -6.71
C PHE A 473 14.49 13.49 -6.47
N PRO A 474 15.26 13.77 -7.53
CA PRO A 474 16.63 14.25 -7.38
C PRO A 474 16.71 15.70 -6.91
N THR A 475 15.61 16.46 -6.97
CA THR A 475 15.55 17.85 -6.51
C THR A 475 14.24 18.13 -5.79
N TRP A 476 14.25 19.12 -4.90
CA TRP A 476 13.06 19.62 -4.22
C TRP A 476 12.01 20.11 -5.22
N GLU A 477 12.37 20.80 -6.30
CA GLU A 477 11.41 21.29 -7.28
C GLU A 477 10.60 20.16 -7.96
N LYS A 478 11.26 19.04 -8.30
CA LYS A 478 10.56 17.88 -8.89
C LYS A 478 9.63 17.20 -7.88
N PHE A 479 10.08 17.09 -6.63
CA PHE A 479 9.25 16.60 -5.54
C PHE A 479 8.03 17.52 -5.35
N LEU A 480 8.26 18.82 -5.21
CA LEU A 480 7.22 19.83 -4.97
C LEU A 480 6.22 19.89 -6.12
N GLN A 481 6.67 19.82 -7.38
CA GLN A 481 5.76 19.77 -8.52
C GLN A 481 4.79 18.58 -8.42
N THR A 482 5.31 17.40 -8.05
CA THR A 482 4.51 16.18 -7.89
C THR A 482 3.58 16.29 -6.69
N PHE A 483 4.10 16.75 -5.54
CA PHE A 483 3.35 17.02 -4.31
C PHE A 483 2.17 17.96 -4.56
N LEU A 484 2.37 19.06 -5.29
CA LEU A 484 1.29 20.02 -5.55
C LEU A 484 0.28 19.50 -6.58
N THR A 485 0.74 18.71 -7.57
CA THR A 485 -0.14 18.16 -8.61
C THR A 485 -1.07 17.07 -8.06
N GLN A 486 -0.52 16.15 -7.26
CA GLN A 486 -1.26 15.02 -6.71
C GLN A 486 -1.99 15.38 -5.41
N GLY A 487 -1.47 16.36 -4.67
CA GLY A 487 -1.83 16.58 -3.28
C GLY A 487 -0.78 15.98 -2.36
N GLY A 488 -0.71 16.53 -1.15
CA GLY A 488 0.18 15.98 -0.15
C GLY A 488 -0.12 16.47 1.25
N VAL A 489 0.63 15.87 2.18
CA VAL A 489 0.47 16.00 3.62
C VAL A 489 1.78 16.50 4.22
N ILE A 490 1.65 17.43 5.17
CA ILE A 490 2.71 17.86 6.08
C ILE A 490 2.47 17.18 7.42
N GLU A 491 3.49 16.52 7.99
CA GLU A 491 3.40 15.88 9.30
C GLU A 491 4.60 16.24 10.16
N ALA A 492 4.37 16.43 11.45
CA ALA A 492 5.42 16.51 12.44
C ALA A 492 6.13 15.15 12.58
N PHE A 493 7.46 15.17 12.58
CA PHE A 493 8.23 14.03 13.03
C PHE A 493 8.34 14.07 14.56
N PRO A 494 8.21 12.92 15.27
CA PRO A 494 8.28 12.90 16.72
C PRO A 494 9.56 13.53 17.27
N PHE A 495 9.41 14.38 18.29
CA PHE A 495 10.54 14.94 19.03
C PHE A 495 11.05 13.93 20.05
N SER A 496 11.71 12.87 19.58
CA SER A 496 12.31 11.83 20.44
C SER A 496 13.60 11.29 19.82
N ALA A 497 14.52 10.85 20.67
CA ALA A 497 15.74 10.16 20.25
C ALA A 497 15.45 8.69 19.85
N SER A 498 14.40 8.09 20.39
CA SER A 498 13.96 6.73 20.06
C SER A 498 12.54 6.80 19.50
N VAL A 499 12.41 6.34 18.26
CA VAL A 499 11.16 6.29 17.49
C VAL A 499 11.10 4.91 16.86
N THR A 500 9.97 4.22 17.04
CA THR A 500 9.74 2.91 16.44
C THR A 500 8.50 2.96 15.57
N ASN A 501 8.62 2.49 14.33
CA ASN A 501 7.48 2.35 13.43
C ASN A 501 6.91 0.94 13.55
N LEU A 502 5.59 0.81 13.45
CA LEU A 502 4.88 -0.46 13.54
C LEU A 502 3.92 -0.58 12.36
N THR A 503 3.72 -1.80 11.87
CA THR A 503 2.63 -2.12 10.95
C THR A 503 1.71 -3.12 11.63
N VAL A 504 0.40 -2.86 11.55
CA VAL A 504 -0.64 -3.79 12.00
C VAL A 504 -1.53 -4.13 10.82
N ASP A 505 -1.71 -5.44 10.57
CA ASP A 505 -2.56 -5.95 9.50
C ASP A 505 -3.93 -6.32 10.04
N LEU A 506 -4.98 -5.90 9.32
CA LEU A 506 -6.37 -6.13 9.66
C LEU A 506 -7.15 -6.71 8.48
N LEU A 507 -8.28 -7.35 8.80
CA LEU A 507 -9.27 -7.79 7.84
C LEU A 507 -10.66 -7.35 8.31
N ILE A 508 -11.36 -6.64 7.43
CA ILE A 508 -12.81 -6.45 7.52
C ILE A 508 -13.44 -7.61 6.76
N GLU A 509 -14.06 -8.53 7.49
CA GLU A 509 -14.77 -9.65 6.90
C GLU A 509 -16.04 -9.17 6.15
N PRO A 510 -16.58 -9.95 5.20
CA PRO A 510 -17.85 -9.63 4.53
C PRO A 510 -19.05 -9.42 5.47
N THR A 511 -19.03 -9.97 6.67
CA THR A 511 -20.03 -9.71 7.73
C THR A 511 -19.89 -8.32 8.35
N GLY A 512 -18.75 -7.66 8.15
CA GLY A 512 -18.37 -6.40 8.76
C GLY A 512 -17.60 -6.56 10.07
N ASP A 513 -17.19 -7.77 10.45
CA ASP A 513 -16.36 -8.00 11.63
C ASP A 513 -14.92 -7.58 11.34
N VAL A 514 -14.31 -6.82 12.26
CA VAL A 514 -12.93 -6.36 12.16
C VAL A 514 -12.02 -7.31 12.95
N THR A 515 -11.02 -7.87 12.28
CA THR A 515 -10.06 -8.81 12.89
C THR A 515 -8.64 -8.30 12.73
N LEU A 516 -7.83 -8.43 13.80
CA LEU A 516 -6.38 -8.23 13.73
C LEU A 516 -5.72 -9.53 13.29
N LEU A 517 -4.85 -9.45 12.28
CA LEU A 517 -4.19 -10.61 11.70
C LEU A 517 -2.70 -10.67 12.04
N SER A 518 -2.02 -9.52 12.04
CA SER A 518 -0.60 -9.45 12.33
C SER A 518 -0.24 -8.10 12.96
N SER A 519 0.86 -8.07 13.72
CA SER A 519 1.46 -6.84 14.23
C SER A 519 2.98 -7.00 14.25
N GLY A 520 3.72 -5.96 13.86
CA GLY A 520 5.17 -6.03 13.83
C GLY A 520 5.89 -4.69 13.85
N ASP A 521 7.09 -4.65 14.45
CA ASP A 521 7.94 -3.46 14.47
C ASP A 521 8.79 -3.40 13.20
N GLN A 522 8.74 -2.29 12.47
CA GLN A 522 9.41 -2.13 11.18
C GLN A 522 10.93 -1.99 11.32
N LEU A 523 11.65 -2.61 10.39
CA LEU A 523 13.09 -2.45 10.17
C LEU A 523 13.35 -1.52 8.98
N HIS A 524 14.38 -0.68 9.06
CA HIS A 524 14.62 0.47 8.17
C HIS A 524 15.96 0.39 7.41
N ALA A 525 16.28 -0.79 6.85
CA ALA A 525 17.52 -1.02 6.10
C ALA A 525 17.68 -0.13 4.85
N GLU A 526 16.60 0.39 4.27
CA GLU A 526 16.65 1.23 3.06
C GLU A 526 16.46 2.73 3.34
N GLY A 527 16.60 3.15 4.60
CA GLY A 527 16.51 4.53 5.06
C GLY A 527 15.48 4.70 6.18
N PRO A 528 15.55 5.81 6.95
CA PRO A 528 14.82 5.98 8.21
C PRO A 528 13.28 6.04 8.09
N LEU A 529 12.76 6.10 6.86
CA LEU A 529 11.32 6.23 6.57
C LEU A 529 10.84 5.19 5.55
N ARG A 530 11.65 4.14 5.30
CA ARG A 530 11.32 3.04 4.39
C ARG A 530 11.40 1.71 5.11
N SER A 531 10.25 1.07 5.29
CA SER A 531 10.18 -0.29 5.84
C SER A 531 10.80 -1.30 4.88
N SER A 532 11.66 -2.15 5.43
CA SER A 532 12.43 -3.18 4.72
C SER A 532 12.23 -4.57 5.33
N GLY A 533 11.63 -4.66 6.50
CA GLY A 533 11.41 -5.89 7.25
C GLY A 533 10.62 -5.60 8.50
N THR A 534 10.33 -6.63 9.28
CA THR A 534 9.51 -6.51 10.49
C THR A 534 9.89 -7.55 11.54
N THR A 535 9.71 -7.22 12.80
CA THR A 535 9.65 -8.19 13.92
C THR A 535 8.22 -8.68 14.07
N ILE A 536 8.00 -9.97 14.35
CA ILE A 536 6.66 -10.52 14.53
C ILE A 536 6.64 -11.41 15.79
N PRO A 537 5.76 -11.16 16.77
CA PRO A 537 4.90 -9.98 16.91
C PRO A 537 5.68 -8.71 17.29
N GLN A 538 5.00 -7.56 17.22
CA GLN A 538 5.52 -6.30 17.77
C GLN A 538 5.73 -6.39 19.29
N ARG A 539 6.75 -5.69 19.81
CA ARG A 539 7.01 -5.55 21.26
C ARG A 539 7.12 -4.11 21.74
N SER A 540 6.91 -3.13 20.88
CA SER A 540 7.16 -1.72 21.21
C SER A 540 6.00 -1.02 21.91
N VAL A 541 4.77 -1.50 21.73
CA VAL A 541 3.55 -0.87 22.26
C VAL A 541 2.72 -1.90 23.03
N ASP A 542 2.01 -1.45 24.06
CA ASP A 542 1.02 -2.28 24.76
C ASP A 542 -0.04 -2.82 23.76
N PRO A 543 -0.22 -4.15 23.67
CA PRO A 543 -1.19 -4.76 22.76
C PRO A 543 -2.63 -4.26 22.94
N GLU A 544 -3.05 -3.93 24.16
CA GLU A 544 -4.41 -3.44 24.42
C GLU A 544 -4.61 -2.02 23.87
N VAL A 545 -3.56 -1.18 23.90
CA VAL A 545 -3.58 0.14 23.28
C VAL A 545 -3.70 0.02 21.76
N LEU A 546 -2.88 -0.83 21.14
CA LEU A 546 -2.96 -1.07 19.68
C LEU A 546 -4.32 -1.61 19.28
N LYS A 547 -4.84 -2.61 20.00
CA LYS A 547 -6.16 -3.20 19.73
C LYS A 547 -7.27 -2.16 19.81
N ALA A 548 -7.25 -1.28 20.82
CA ALA A 548 -8.23 -0.21 20.95
C ALA A 548 -8.17 0.81 19.79
N LEU A 549 -6.96 1.22 19.38
CA LEU A 549 -6.77 2.12 18.24
C LEU A 549 -7.23 1.47 16.93
N CYS A 550 -6.80 0.25 16.69
CA CYS A 550 -7.15 -0.53 15.51
C CYS A 550 -8.65 -0.83 15.41
N SER A 551 -9.34 -1.10 16.53
CA SER A 551 -10.79 -1.28 16.53
C SER A 551 -11.51 -0.01 16.07
N LYS A 552 -11.11 1.17 16.57
CA LYS A 552 -11.67 2.46 16.13
C LYS A 552 -11.43 2.72 14.64
N ILE A 553 -10.21 2.46 14.16
CA ILE A 553 -9.86 2.64 12.75
C ILE A 553 -10.63 1.65 11.87
N GLY A 554 -10.77 0.40 12.28
CA GLY A 554 -11.54 -0.61 11.56
C GLY A 554 -13.02 -0.24 11.42
N GLU A 555 -13.65 0.24 12.48
CA GLU A 555 -15.03 0.73 12.43
C GLU A 555 -15.17 1.98 11.53
N ALA A 556 -14.20 2.89 11.57
CA ALA A 556 -14.15 4.03 10.67
C ALA A 556 -14.03 3.59 9.20
N CYS A 557 -13.09 2.70 8.88
CA CYS A 557 -12.93 2.11 7.55
C CYS A 557 -14.22 1.45 7.07
N LYS A 558 -14.86 0.63 7.90
CA LYS A 558 -16.14 -0.02 7.61
C LYS A 558 -17.24 0.99 7.30
N SER A 559 -17.36 2.06 8.10
CA SER A 559 -18.35 3.12 7.87
C SER A 559 -18.16 3.84 6.54
N LYS A 560 -16.95 3.81 5.98
CA LYS A 560 -16.59 4.40 4.68
C LYS A 560 -16.63 3.41 3.52
N GLY A 561 -17.12 2.18 3.74
CA GLY A 561 -17.28 1.16 2.71
C GLY A 561 -16.01 0.37 2.39
N VAL A 562 -15.00 0.41 3.26
CA VAL A 562 -13.81 -0.45 3.14
C VAL A 562 -14.17 -1.89 3.50
N LEU A 563 -13.71 -2.84 2.69
CA LEU A 563 -13.86 -4.28 2.84
C LEU A 563 -12.54 -4.99 2.52
N GLY A 564 -12.25 -6.10 3.21
CA GLY A 564 -11.08 -6.93 2.96
C GLY A 564 -9.87 -6.52 3.79
N TYR A 565 -8.68 -6.87 3.27
CA TYR A 565 -7.40 -6.69 3.95
C TYR A 565 -6.91 -5.25 3.86
N PHE A 566 -6.36 -4.76 4.96
CA PHE A 566 -5.67 -3.48 5.01
C PHE A 566 -4.63 -3.45 6.12
N SER A 567 -3.64 -2.56 6.01
CA SER A 567 -2.62 -2.35 7.03
C SER A 567 -2.62 -0.91 7.51
N VAL A 568 -2.30 -0.73 8.80
CA VAL A 568 -2.15 0.58 9.43
C VAL A 568 -0.73 0.70 9.95
N ASP A 569 -0.07 1.81 9.60
CA ASP A 569 1.23 2.16 10.13
C ASP A 569 1.10 3.11 11.31
N PHE A 570 1.82 2.80 12.38
CA PHE A 570 1.92 3.61 13.59
C PHE A 570 3.36 4.02 13.84
N VAL A 571 3.51 5.10 14.59
CA VAL A 571 4.79 5.52 15.16
C VAL A 571 4.64 5.63 16.67
N ALA A 572 5.49 4.92 17.40
CA ALA A 572 5.56 4.93 18.85
C ALA A 572 6.85 5.60 19.33
N PHE A 573 6.74 6.47 20.34
CA PHE A 573 7.86 7.14 20.95
C PHE A 573 7.52 7.61 22.36
N THR A 574 8.54 7.84 23.19
CA THR A 574 8.36 8.40 24.53
C THR A 574 8.58 9.91 24.47
N HIS A 575 7.59 10.68 24.91
CA HIS A 575 7.70 12.14 24.89
C HIS A 575 8.75 12.63 25.90
N PRO A 576 9.77 13.42 25.51
CA PRO A 576 10.89 13.76 26.41
C PRO A 576 10.49 14.50 27.68
N GLN A 577 9.45 15.33 27.61
CA GLN A 577 9.02 16.17 28.75
C GLN A 577 8.06 15.45 29.70
N THR A 578 7.08 14.71 29.16
CA THR A 578 6.04 14.05 29.97
C THR A 578 6.42 12.62 30.36
N ARG A 579 7.41 12.03 29.68
CA ARG A 579 7.82 10.62 29.78
C ARG A 579 6.71 9.62 29.44
N GLU A 580 5.62 10.06 28.84
CA GLU A 580 4.52 9.20 28.42
C GLU A 580 4.79 8.62 27.02
N GLN A 581 4.44 7.34 26.83
CA GLN A 581 4.46 6.73 25.50
C GLN A 581 3.31 7.29 24.67
N GLN A 582 3.63 7.82 23.50
CA GLN A 582 2.66 8.26 22.49
C GLN A 582 2.70 7.31 21.30
N VAL A 583 1.52 7.09 20.71
CA VAL A 583 1.34 6.26 19.52
C VAL A 583 0.52 7.05 18.52
N TRP A 584 1.08 7.36 17.36
CA TRP A 584 0.43 8.12 16.30
C TRP A 584 0.15 7.24 15.08
N ALA A 585 -1.07 7.30 14.55
CA ALA A 585 -1.41 6.69 13.27
C ALA A 585 -0.87 7.54 12.11
N THR A 586 0.00 6.96 11.29
CA THR A 586 0.70 7.69 10.22
C THR A 586 0.17 7.34 8.83
N ASP A 587 -0.16 6.08 8.57
CA ASP A 587 -0.48 5.62 7.21
C ASP A 587 -1.50 4.48 7.19
N LEU A 588 -2.19 4.33 6.05
CA LEU A 588 -3.22 3.31 5.82
C LEU A 588 -3.10 2.79 4.38
N ASP A 589 -2.89 1.50 4.23
CA ASP A 589 -2.84 0.84 2.92
C ASP A 589 -3.97 -0.18 2.80
N LEU A 590 -4.89 0.04 1.86
CA LEU A 590 -6.06 -0.81 1.64
C LEU A 590 -5.73 -1.98 0.70
N CYS A 591 -4.77 -2.79 1.10
CA CYS A 591 -4.36 -3.99 0.40
C CYS A 591 -3.82 -5.06 1.35
N TYR A 592 -3.60 -6.25 0.81
CA TYR A 592 -2.89 -7.30 1.51
C TYR A 592 -1.39 -6.97 1.56
N SER A 593 -0.80 -6.94 2.76
CA SER A 593 0.58 -6.50 2.95
C SER A 593 1.61 -7.63 2.80
N ASP A 594 2.86 -7.25 2.58
CA ASP A 594 4.01 -8.18 2.57
C ASP A 594 4.25 -8.78 3.97
N GLN A 595 4.03 -7.98 5.03
CA GLN A 595 4.12 -8.44 6.42
C GLN A 595 3.12 -9.56 6.69
N LEU A 596 1.87 -9.42 6.24
CA LEU A 596 0.86 -10.44 6.39
C LEU A 596 1.25 -11.73 5.65
N ALA A 597 1.79 -11.61 4.43
CA ALA A 597 2.25 -12.78 3.67
C ALA A 597 3.37 -13.53 4.41
N LEU A 598 4.36 -12.82 4.94
CA LEU A 598 5.45 -13.41 5.73
C LEU A 598 4.92 -14.03 7.03
N THR A 599 3.93 -13.39 7.66
CA THR A 599 3.26 -13.90 8.86
C THR A 599 2.52 -15.22 8.57
N GLN A 600 1.81 -15.34 7.45
CA GLN A 600 1.15 -16.59 7.07
C GLN A 600 2.16 -17.73 6.91
N LEU A 601 3.33 -17.46 6.30
CA LEU A 601 4.40 -18.44 6.20
C LEU A 601 4.97 -18.81 7.57
N LEU A 602 5.20 -17.82 8.45
CA LEU A 602 5.67 -18.05 9.82
C LEU A 602 4.73 -18.97 10.60
N LEU A 603 3.42 -18.70 10.56
CA LEU A 603 2.40 -19.53 11.22
C LEU A 603 2.37 -20.95 10.63
N TYR A 604 2.51 -21.06 9.31
CA TYR A 604 2.53 -22.34 8.62
C TYR A 604 3.70 -23.24 9.04
N VAL A 605 4.92 -22.71 9.03
CA VAL A 605 6.14 -23.51 9.33
C VAL A 605 6.31 -23.80 10.82
N THR A 606 5.64 -23.04 11.70
CA THR A 606 5.69 -23.27 13.15
C THR A 606 4.49 -24.07 13.68
N ASP A 607 3.42 -24.21 12.89
CA ASP A 607 2.08 -24.62 13.36
C ASP A 607 1.65 -23.80 14.60
N GLY A 608 2.06 -22.52 14.60
CA GLY A 608 1.86 -21.58 15.69
C GLY A 608 0.55 -20.81 15.53
N ASN A 609 0.12 -20.17 16.61
CA ASN A 609 -1.01 -19.24 16.61
C ASN A 609 -0.55 -17.87 17.10
N LEU A 610 -0.86 -16.83 16.33
CA LEU A 610 -0.55 -15.46 16.69
C LEU A 610 -1.79 -14.81 17.31
N ASP A 611 -1.74 -14.58 18.62
CA ASP A 611 -2.72 -13.73 19.29
C ASP A 611 -2.18 -12.29 19.34
N CYS A 612 -2.71 -11.44 18.45
CA CYS A 612 -2.36 -10.03 18.42
C CYS A 612 -2.84 -9.28 19.66
N GLY A 613 -3.86 -9.78 20.38
CA GLY A 613 -4.37 -9.14 21.60
C GLY A 613 -3.42 -9.29 22.79
N SER A 614 -2.59 -10.33 22.82
CA SER A 614 -1.54 -10.52 23.82
C SER A 614 -0.12 -10.32 23.25
N SER A 615 -0.01 -9.91 21.98
CA SER A 615 1.23 -9.91 21.18
C SER A 615 2.09 -11.16 21.43
N CYS A 616 1.44 -12.32 21.44
CA CYS A 616 2.06 -13.60 21.74
C CYS A 616 1.96 -14.53 20.54
N LEU A 617 3.11 -14.96 20.01
CA LEU A 617 3.18 -16.07 19.09
C LEU A 617 3.38 -17.35 19.90
N GLN A 618 2.30 -18.11 20.05
CA GLN A 618 2.35 -19.37 20.80
C GLN A 618 2.80 -20.51 19.88
N GLY A 619 3.72 -21.33 20.38
CA GLY A 619 4.01 -22.63 19.79
C GLY A 619 2.76 -23.54 19.82
N PRO A 620 2.74 -24.64 19.04
CA PRO A 620 1.57 -25.50 18.94
C PRO A 620 1.09 -25.99 20.31
N LEU A 621 -0.23 -25.93 20.53
CA LEU A 621 -0.88 -26.53 21.70
C LEU A 621 -0.59 -28.03 21.70
N GLY A 622 0.29 -28.49 22.59
CA GLY A 622 0.72 -29.88 22.65
C GLY A 622 -0.47 -30.83 22.80
N SER A 623 -0.56 -31.81 21.91
CA SER A 623 -1.37 -33.00 22.17
C SER A 623 -0.73 -33.79 23.32
N LYS A 624 -1.56 -34.28 24.23
CA LYS A 624 -1.13 -34.95 25.47
C LYS A 624 -0.21 -36.14 25.18
N GLU A 625 0.91 -36.15 25.92
CA GLU A 625 1.84 -37.24 26.25
C GLU A 625 1.89 -38.50 25.36
N SER A 626 3.09 -38.80 24.87
CA SER A 626 3.57 -40.19 24.83
C SER A 626 4.98 -40.28 25.38
N LYS A 627 5.08 -40.94 26.53
CA LYS A 627 6.34 -41.27 27.20
C LYS A 627 7.07 -42.32 26.40
N SER A 628 8.14 -41.95 25.72
CA SER A 628 9.16 -42.91 25.28
C SER A 628 10.55 -42.38 25.65
N GLN A 629 11.21 -43.21 26.46
CA GLN A 629 12.52 -43.11 27.11
C GLN A 629 13.56 -42.25 26.37
N ARG A 630 13.97 -41.13 26.99
CA ARG A 630 15.24 -40.45 26.68
C ARG A 630 16.29 -40.83 27.73
N VAL A 631 17.43 -41.30 27.23
CA VAL A 631 18.67 -41.49 27.97
C VAL A 631 19.14 -40.13 28.50
N GLN A 632 19.57 -40.12 29.77
CA GLN A 632 20.00 -38.93 30.50
C GLN A 632 21.25 -38.32 29.86
N HIS A 633 21.14 -37.08 29.40
CA HIS A 633 22.25 -36.13 29.33
C HIS A 633 21.94 -35.00 30.31
N GLU A 634 22.77 -34.87 31.34
CA GLU A 634 22.70 -33.79 32.33
C GLU A 634 22.91 -32.43 31.66
N GLY A 635 22.05 -31.46 31.97
CA GLY A 635 22.36 -30.04 31.75
C GLY A 635 21.34 -29.17 31.02
N THR A 636 20.11 -29.62 30.72
CA THR A 636 19.06 -28.70 30.22
C THR A 636 17.69 -29.15 30.72
N LYS A 637 16.99 -28.28 31.45
CA LYS A 637 15.61 -28.54 31.91
C LYS A 637 14.72 -28.83 30.69
N PRO A 638 13.82 -29.84 30.73
CA PRO A 638 12.85 -30.07 29.67
C PRO A 638 11.93 -28.86 29.50
N LEU A 639 11.69 -28.45 28.25
CA LEU A 639 10.89 -27.27 27.89
C LEU A 639 9.41 -27.41 28.30
N ALA A 640 8.83 -26.30 28.77
CA ALA A 640 7.39 -26.17 28.96
C ALA A 640 6.70 -26.01 27.59
N PRO A 641 5.59 -26.73 27.32
CA PRO A 641 4.77 -26.48 26.14
C PRO A 641 4.22 -25.04 26.16
N GLY A 642 4.54 -24.23 25.15
CA GLY A 642 3.99 -22.88 24.98
C GLY A 642 4.93 -21.69 25.27
N SER A 643 6.24 -21.82 25.08
CA SER A 643 7.14 -20.66 25.12
C SER A 643 6.76 -19.62 24.03
N PRO A 644 6.71 -18.33 24.36
CA PRO A 644 6.42 -17.28 23.38
C PRO A 644 7.56 -17.22 22.36
N ARG A 645 7.20 -17.22 21.08
CA ARG A 645 8.16 -17.14 19.98
C ARG A 645 8.20 -15.73 19.40
N CYS A 646 9.26 -15.44 18.70
CA CYS A 646 9.40 -14.24 17.90
C CYS A 646 10.09 -14.57 16.60
N ALA A 647 9.87 -13.71 15.61
CA ALA A 647 10.48 -13.81 14.32
C ALA A 647 10.96 -12.44 13.84
N VAL A 648 11.97 -12.46 12.99
CA VAL A 648 12.38 -11.31 12.18
C VAL A 648 12.23 -11.73 10.73
N ALA A 649 11.50 -10.94 9.94
CA ALA A 649 11.14 -11.27 8.58
C ALA A 649 11.40 -10.10 7.63
N SER A 650 11.85 -10.40 6.42
CA SER A 650 11.99 -9.40 5.35
C SER A 650 11.74 -10.05 3.99
N SER A 651 10.99 -9.38 3.12
CA SER A 651 10.83 -9.70 1.70
C SER A 651 11.69 -8.83 0.77
N GLN A 652 12.37 -7.82 1.33
CA GLN A 652 13.01 -6.75 0.58
C GLN A 652 14.55 -6.88 0.54
N LEU A 653 15.12 -8.00 0.98
CA LEU A 653 16.57 -8.19 0.98
C LEU A 653 17.09 -8.27 -0.46
N ARG A 654 18.12 -7.48 -0.78
CA ARG A 654 18.71 -7.36 -2.11
C ARG A 654 20.21 -7.56 -2.09
N HIS A 655 20.71 -8.34 -3.04
CA HIS A 655 22.15 -8.48 -3.27
C HIS A 655 22.42 -8.83 -4.74
N SER A 656 23.20 -8.00 -5.43
CA SER A 656 23.45 -8.19 -6.88
C SER A 656 24.13 -9.52 -7.22
N SER A 657 25.07 -9.99 -6.38
CA SER A 657 25.78 -11.25 -6.62
C SER A 657 24.91 -12.52 -6.53
N LEU A 658 23.68 -12.43 -6.00
CA LEU A 658 22.76 -13.58 -6.00
C LEU A 658 22.35 -13.98 -7.44
N SER A 659 22.45 -13.07 -8.40
CA SER A 659 22.15 -13.36 -9.81
C SER A 659 23.03 -14.45 -10.42
N GLY A 660 24.23 -14.64 -9.88
CA GLY A 660 25.21 -15.62 -10.37
C GLY A 660 25.12 -17.01 -9.74
N ILE A 661 24.20 -17.22 -8.78
CA ILE A 661 24.17 -18.43 -7.94
C ILE A 661 22.81 -19.13 -8.13
N SER A 662 22.80 -20.47 -8.20
CA SER A 662 21.55 -21.25 -8.19
C SER A 662 20.97 -21.35 -6.77
N TYR A 663 19.65 -21.46 -6.66
CA TYR A 663 19.03 -21.55 -5.33
C TYR A 663 19.46 -22.79 -4.56
N ASN A 664 19.63 -23.92 -5.23
CA ASN A 664 20.15 -25.15 -4.65
C ASN A 664 21.56 -24.96 -4.06
N LEU A 665 22.45 -24.27 -4.79
CA LEU A 665 23.80 -23.98 -4.28
C LEU A 665 23.73 -23.04 -3.08
N LEU A 666 22.94 -21.96 -3.16
CA LEU A 666 22.73 -21.02 -2.05
C LEU A 666 22.21 -21.74 -0.80
N LEU A 667 21.16 -22.56 -0.93
CA LEU A 667 20.55 -23.30 0.17
C LEU A 667 21.52 -24.34 0.75
N HIS A 668 22.30 -25.02 -0.08
CA HIS A 668 23.32 -25.97 0.37
C HIS A 668 24.43 -25.27 1.17
N THR A 669 24.95 -24.15 0.68
CA THR A 669 25.95 -23.34 1.38
C THR A 669 25.40 -22.80 2.70
N CYS A 670 24.17 -22.30 2.71
CA CYS A 670 23.49 -21.85 3.94
C CYS A 670 23.40 -23.00 4.96
N LYS A 671 22.94 -24.18 4.53
CA LYS A 671 22.85 -25.37 5.39
C LYS A 671 24.21 -25.78 5.96
N ALA A 672 25.27 -25.76 5.15
CA ALA A 672 26.64 -26.07 5.59
C ALA A 672 27.17 -25.08 6.64
N ARG A 673 26.70 -23.83 6.62
CA ARG A 673 27.02 -22.80 7.61
C ARG A 673 26.08 -22.78 8.82
N GLY A 674 25.18 -23.77 8.94
CA GLY A 674 24.20 -23.86 10.02
C GLY A 674 23.02 -22.90 9.87
N ILE A 675 22.79 -22.34 8.67
CA ILE A 675 21.63 -21.52 8.35
C ILE A 675 20.56 -22.43 7.77
N GLY A 676 19.53 -22.72 8.56
CA GLY A 676 18.40 -23.53 8.16
C GLY A 676 17.33 -23.55 9.24
N PHE A 677 16.21 -24.18 8.92
CA PHE A 677 15.10 -24.38 9.85
C PHE A 677 15.17 -25.78 10.45
N ASP A 678 15.14 -25.85 11.77
CA ASP A 678 15.04 -27.09 12.53
C ASP A 678 13.57 -27.46 12.72
N LEU A 679 13.15 -28.61 12.19
CA LEU A 679 11.77 -29.08 12.27
C LEU A 679 11.36 -29.53 13.68
N GLN A 680 12.31 -30.03 14.48
CA GLN A 680 12.03 -30.54 15.83
C GLN A 680 11.83 -29.38 16.80
N GLU A 681 12.77 -28.44 16.80
CA GLU A 681 12.69 -27.25 17.64
C GLU A 681 11.76 -26.19 17.03
N LYS A 682 11.43 -26.30 15.74
CA LYS A 682 10.63 -25.34 14.97
C LYS A 682 11.25 -23.94 14.99
N GLN A 683 12.56 -23.86 15.02
CA GLN A 683 13.35 -22.62 15.10
C GLN A 683 14.36 -22.56 13.97
N GLY A 684 14.95 -21.39 13.75
CA GLY A 684 15.96 -21.19 12.71
C GLY A 684 15.44 -20.36 11.55
N THR A 685 15.99 -20.55 10.35
CA THR A 685 15.78 -19.65 9.21
C THR A 685 15.11 -20.34 8.03
N VAL A 686 14.06 -19.70 7.51
CA VAL A 686 13.33 -20.07 6.30
C VAL A 686 13.52 -18.98 5.26
N PHE A 687 13.69 -19.37 4.00
CA PHE A 687 13.83 -18.44 2.88
C PHE A 687 12.54 -18.32 2.08
N VAL A 688 12.34 -17.19 1.41
CA VAL A 688 11.27 -17.01 0.41
C VAL A 688 11.93 -16.64 -0.90
N LEU A 689 11.73 -17.48 -1.93
CA LEU A 689 12.41 -17.37 -3.22
C LEU A 689 11.41 -16.91 -4.29
N TYR A 690 11.76 -15.93 -5.13
CA TYR A 690 10.77 -15.20 -5.93
C TYR A 690 10.87 -15.38 -7.45
N GLU A 691 12.07 -15.44 -8.01
CA GLU A 691 12.26 -15.33 -9.47
C GLU A 691 13.48 -16.13 -9.94
N ASP A 692 13.53 -16.46 -11.22
CA ASP A 692 14.63 -17.25 -11.78
C ASP A 692 15.65 -16.44 -12.60
N GLN A 693 15.27 -15.28 -13.16
CA GLN A 693 16.06 -14.62 -14.20
C GLN A 693 17.09 -13.59 -13.68
N LYS A 694 16.69 -12.68 -12.77
CA LYS A 694 17.61 -11.69 -12.19
C LYS A 694 18.15 -12.11 -10.83
N ARG A 695 17.43 -12.97 -10.10
CA ARG A 695 17.76 -13.57 -8.78
C ARG A 695 18.50 -12.62 -7.85
N HIS A 696 18.06 -11.37 -7.73
CA HIS A 696 18.80 -10.37 -6.95
C HIS A 696 18.11 -10.05 -5.61
N ARG A 697 16.95 -10.66 -5.36
CA ARG A 697 16.16 -10.52 -4.14
C ARG A 697 15.96 -11.85 -3.43
N LEU A 698 15.87 -11.78 -2.11
CA LEU A 698 15.71 -12.91 -1.21
C LEU A 698 14.75 -12.51 -0.09
N GLY A 699 13.77 -13.35 0.23
CA GLY A 699 13.04 -13.24 1.49
C GLY A 699 13.68 -14.12 2.54
N MET A 700 13.68 -13.68 3.80
CA MET A 700 14.22 -14.43 4.92
C MET A 700 13.36 -14.23 6.16
N ILE A 701 13.07 -15.31 6.87
CA ILE A 701 12.39 -15.33 8.16
C ILE A 701 13.27 -16.10 9.13
N THR A 702 13.70 -15.46 10.22
CA THR A 702 14.43 -16.10 11.31
C THR A 702 13.52 -16.19 12.53
N ILE A 703 13.43 -17.36 13.15
CA ILE A 703 12.46 -17.71 14.19
C ILE A 703 13.21 -18.22 15.43
N GLY A 704 12.81 -17.78 16.61
CA GLY A 704 13.36 -18.21 17.89
C GLY A 704 12.49 -17.79 19.07
N GLU A 705 13.01 -17.92 20.29
CA GLU A 705 12.27 -17.61 21.53
C GLU A 705 12.55 -16.18 22.02
N ASP A 706 13.79 -15.72 21.88
CA ASP A 706 14.24 -14.41 22.32
C ASP A 706 14.44 -13.43 21.15
N LEU A 707 13.85 -12.23 21.25
CA LEU A 707 13.88 -11.25 20.16
C LEU A 707 15.31 -10.74 19.90
N GLN A 708 16.10 -10.53 20.95
CA GLN A 708 17.49 -10.07 20.78
C GLN A 708 18.33 -11.14 20.09
N GLY A 709 18.20 -12.41 20.52
CA GLY A 709 18.84 -13.56 19.89
C GLY A 709 18.41 -13.77 18.43
N VAL A 710 17.13 -13.58 18.11
CA VAL A 710 16.60 -13.70 16.75
C VAL A 710 17.12 -12.58 15.86
N LEU A 711 17.11 -11.33 16.33
CA LEU A 711 17.69 -10.18 15.62
C LEU A 711 19.18 -10.40 15.32
N LEU A 712 19.95 -10.85 16.31
CA LEU A 712 21.36 -11.15 16.14
C LEU A 712 21.58 -12.30 15.14
N THR A 713 20.75 -13.34 15.21
CA THR A 713 20.81 -14.47 14.27
C THR A 713 20.46 -14.03 12.84
N PHE A 714 19.45 -13.18 12.67
CA PHE A 714 19.09 -12.60 11.37
C PHE A 714 20.24 -11.79 10.78
N ALA A 715 20.84 -10.88 11.57
CA ALA A 715 21.99 -10.09 11.16
C ALA A 715 23.22 -10.96 10.83
N ARG A 716 23.51 -11.97 11.66
CA ARG A 716 24.57 -12.96 11.43
C ARG A 716 24.35 -13.71 10.11
N ASN A 717 23.13 -14.14 9.83
CA ASN A 717 22.82 -14.87 8.60
C ASN A 717 23.03 -14.00 7.36
N LEU A 718 22.57 -12.74 7.39
CA LEU A 718 22.86 -11.78 6.33
C LEU A 718 24.36 -11.58 6.12
N PHE A 719 25.14 -11.48 7.20
CA PHE A 719 26.58 -11.33 7.14
C PHE A 719 27.26 -12.55 6.51
N ILE A 720 26.92 -13.76 6.94
CA ILE A 720 27.47 -15.01 6.39
C ILE A 720 27.11 -15.13 4.90
N ILE A 721 25.84 -14.93 4.54
CA ILE A 721 25.40 -15.01 3.15
C ILE A 721 26.17 -13.99 2.30
N HIS A 722 26.31 -12.75 2.78
CA HIS A 722 27.08 -11.72 2.09
C HIS A 722 28.53 -12.16 1.85
N GLN A 723 29.20 -12.74 2.84
CA GLN A 723 30.58 -13.22 2.71
C GLN A 723 30.73 -14.37 1.72
N GLU A 724 29.77 -15.30 1.67
CA GLU A 724 29.81 -16.46 0.78
C GLU A 724 29.59 -16.08 -0.69
N ILE A 725 28.72 -15.11 -0.94
CA ILE A 725 28.33 -14.72 -2.31
C ILE A 725 29.15 -13.54 -2.86
N SER A 726 29.96 -12.90 -2.01
CA SER A 726 30.78 -11.75 -2.40
C SER A 726 32.25 -12.13 -2.46
N ALA A 727 32.91 -11.80 -3.58
CA ALA A 727 34.36 -11.89 -3.65
C ALA A 727 35.00 -10.66 -2.95
N PRO A 728 36.25 -10.76 -2.45
CA PRO A 728 36.94 -9.64 -1.81
C PRO A 728 37.03 -8.37 -2.68
N ASN A 729 37.07 -8.54 -4.00
CA ASN A 729 37.13 -7.48 -5.01
C ASN A 729 35.78 -7.17 -5.67
N MET A 730 34.70 -7.89 -5.35
CA MET A 730 33.36 -7.69 -5.90
C MET A 730 32.30 -7.90 -4.80
N GLN A 731 32.04 -6.83 -4.04
CA GLN A 731 31.08 -6.83 -2.93
C GLN A 731 29.62 -6.75 -3.37
N GLY A 732 29.36 -6.34 -4.62
CA GLY A 732 28.01 -6.16 -5.15
C GLY A 732 27.23 -5.01 -4.50
N GLU A 733 26.09 -4.65 -5.11
CA GLU A 733 25.12 -3.75 -4.49
C GLU A 733 24.21 -4.54 -3.55
N THR A 734 24.13 -4.12 -2.28
CA THR A 734 23.31 -4.83 -1.28
C THR A 734 22.76 -3.89 -0.20
N ASN A 735 21.57 -4.22 0.31
CA ASN A 735 21.01 -3.61 1.52
C ASN A 735 21.28 -4.42 2.80
N PHE A 736 21.99 -5.56 2.72
CA PHE A 736 22.26 -6.44 3.88
C PHE A 736 23.06 -5.71 4.95
N LYS A 737 24.09 -4.94 4.54
CA LYS A 737 24.94 -4.16 5.45
C LYS A 737 24.14 -3.11 6.22
N MET A 738 23.15 -2.51 5.58
CA MET A 738 22.30 -1.50 6.21
C MET A 738 21.28 -2.16 7.15
N ALA A 739 20.73 -3.32 6.77
CA ALA A 739 19.87 -4.10 7.67
C ALA A 739 20.62 -4.54 8.94
N ILE A 740 21.87 -4.97 8.82
CA ILE A 740 22.72 -5.32 9.97
C ILE A 740 22.92 -4.11 10.89
N ARG A 741 23.29 -2.94 10.34
CA ARG A 741 23.47 -1.71 11.12
C ARG A 741 22.20 -1.25 11.82
N ASP A 742 21.06 -1.37 11.15
CA ASP A 742 19.76 -1.03 11.73
C ASP A 742 19.44 -1.94 12.92
N ILE A 743 19.67 -3.24 12.78
CA ILE A 743 19.52 -4.21 13.87
C ILE A 743 20.49 -3.92 15.03
N GLU A 744 21.75 -3.61 14.75
CA GLU A 744 22.73 -3.21 15.76
C GLU A 744 22.28 -1.96 16.52
N ALA A 745 21.71 -0.98 15.83
CA ALA A 745 21.15 0.22 16.46
C ALA A 745 19.95 -0.11 17.37
N ILE A 746 19.04 -0.97 16.91
CA ILE A 746 17.89 -1.44 17.72
C ILE A 746 18.37 -2.15 18.99
N LEU A 747 19.36 -3.04 18.86
CA LEU A 747 19.95 -3.76 20.00
C LEU A 747 20.68 -2.82 20.97
N GLY A 748 21.37 -1.81 20.45
CA GLY A 748 22.01 -0.76 21.26
C GLY A 748 21.01 0.03 22.10
N VAL A 749 19.91 0.50 21.48
CA VAL A 749 18.83 1.21 22.18
C VAL A 749 18.17 0.31 23.23
N ALA A 750 17.94 -0.97 22.92
CA ALA A 750 17.38 -1.91 23.88
C ALA A 750 18.29 -2.12 25.10
N ALA A 751 19.60 -2.16 24.90
CA ALA A 751 20.58 -2.27 25.99
C ALA A 751 20.61 -1.00 26.86
N GLU A 752 20.61 0.19 26.25
CA GLU A 752 20.54 1.46 26.97
C GLU A 752 19.26 1.58 27.81
N ASN A 753 18.11 1.19 27.25
CA ASN A 753 16.84 1.20 27.98
C ASN A 753 16.85 0.25 29.18
N LYS A 754 17.48 -0.93 29.04
CA LYS A 754 17.62 -1.88 30.14
C LYS A 754 18.48 -1.31 31.27
N LEU A 755 19.61 -0.67 30.94
CA LEU A 755 20.48 -0.01 31.92
C LEU A 755 19.75 1.12 32.65
N ARG A 756 18.97 1.94 31.94
CA ARG A 756 18.16 3.01 32.56
C ARG A 756 17.10 2.47 33.52
N LEU A 757 16.44 1.38 33.18
CA LEU A 757 15.45 0.73 34.05
C LEU A 757 16.12 0.16 35.32
N GLU A 758 17.32 -0.41 35.19
CA GLU A 758 18.11 -0.91 36.32
C GLU A 758 18.62 0.24 37.21
N GLU A 759 18.96 1.39 36.63
CA GLU A 759 19.35 2.62 37.35
C GLU A 759 18.17 3.38 38.00
N GLU A 760 16.94 3.21 37.52
CA GLU A 760 15.72 3.80 38.12
C GLU A 760 15.11 2.94 39.25
N GLN A 761 15.49 1.66 39.37
CA GLN A 761 15.06 0.75 40.46
C GLN A 761 15.85 0.73 41.80
N PRO A 762 16.95 1.47 42.06
CA PRO A 762 17.65 1.36 43.34
C PRO A 762 16.90 1.86 44.57
N TRP A 763 15.78 2.59 44.45
CA TRP A 763 15.17 3.28 45.59
C TRP A 763 14.02 2.53 46.28
N GLU A 764 13.43 1.49 45.67
CA GLU A 764 12.34 0.72 46.32
C GLU A 764 12.85 -0.40 47.25
N ALA A 765 14.12 -0.80 47.13
CA ALA A 765 14.71 -1.82 48.01
C ALA A 765 15.22 -1.24 49.35
N ASP A 766 15.57 0.05 49.40
CA ASP A 766 16.06 0.71 50.61
C ASP A 766 14.93 1.30 51.49
N ALA A 767 13.74 1.56 50.92
CA ALA A 767 12.57 2.03 51.68
C ALA A 767 11.88 0.95 52.53
N LEU A 768 12.32 -0.31 52.43
CA LEU A 768 11.87 -1.43 53.29
C LEU A 768 12.87 -1.74 54.42
N LYS A 769 13.91 -0.92 54.60
CA LYS A 769 14.96 -1.11 55.61
C LYS A 769 15.21 0.08 56.55
N GLU A 770 14.40 1.14 56.52
CA GLU A 770 14.44 2.22 57.52
C GLU A 770 13.17 2.32 58.37
#